data_AF-A0A9D5STF4-F1
#
_entry.id   AF-A0A9D5STF4-F1
#
_cell.length_a   1.000
_cell.length_b   1.000
_cell.length_c   1.000
_cell.angle_alpha   90.00
_cell.angle_beta   90.00
_cell.angle_gamma   90.00
#
_symmetry.space_group_name_H-M   'P 1'
#
loop_
_entity.id
_entity.type
_entity.pdbx_description
1 polymer ?
#
loop_
_entity_poly.entity_id
_entity_poly.type
_entity_poly.pdbx_seq_one_letter_code
_entity_poly.pdbx_strand_id
1 'polypeptide(L)'
;MKRFLSILLMLAMVVPLFTVLLTLGVFAETAAVYDKPTHTDATDGSVGLTFDGTVDNGKTCADDNYRPTKRFSDVPHTFQAWVYLPEAYESTSAGVIMGNKTANNDTRGAHLTFSLGGNRVPQILYYDDLLVDHEVKFTKSAIPVGKWTMLTVVWDGETGYVSCYLNGVLSEQASFLPDLHEHVNELPLALGGDYTMMNTSYFRGGLQDDSLYATARTAAEVKADYQKGVNVNDPELLCHYDVDASDKGKDIADASGNGNDLQYSKTWLTEEDMEAIRANYSFTPSYAFAAIGDTQKTTYREAITNAITTPTAENSATYRMYKWLVDNKTSRNIQLVMGMGDITDANLAPEWALMQQAVAQMDTAGMNYTLIRGNHDSYTNTKEGYTGLGDTGFDTYFGKNATGSAYYKQVSDHGGFYDTNSVRNTYRKLTVGNTKWLIICLDYRASNSVMTWAGNLCASNPDHKVIITTHIYLNAEGEPISYGGLSDSPNNGDDKWNKLASQYANVEMVLSGHIGSERLVTTQVKGVNGNTVTQMLIDSQDSDGSLGGCGYVALYRFNADGSEFYTEYYSVEKDRYLLTANQFYVDLEAEGTEQTLIDWDPLRGNQPSGSGTEASPYLISHVKHLVWMAYQVEYNDHKVYFTNTYFKQVCDIDLQGYLLQSIGGYFKTATGSSADLNAKAFGGHYDGGGYVIKNGTIVPCHPDKSLNKRKQFGLFGCIYGATIENVVLEDVCIVGRGPTGGIVGKAMAPWDGSADVGFNKIISCHVGEGVELRTWHPAPVYNAEYDGEYKMAVGGICGIAYATLIQGCTAANTFRTSGVFSGMLGGIAGTAGYNTVIDHCAFTGGIEVMDTHYAASVSIGGIVGCMSPHRGSFVDVDHNRAPMVGGLKISNCYNTGYYEFKGTVAVDVVDKTNGYNINNKNIHWGGMIGHAGSMLEIPATAEEPYPYLIENCYNLYAEQRGELEKSTGKYVTGGIIGRSTANKTVSNAYWLKNCYSVKVDAGGLNGTTSTNEYRCDATGLTSGGLPATQVVPGSTVATRTVEQMRADVLNIDVGIARIRDGVEEAAVWYFGSGASTVASVKAGDFYLNTETGKAYVYLPYQVNEVYDYSEWMLMAGLSGERGSRWYTGTGMPSLQNALVGDMYMDTQSGDVYRYNGGAWLPAGNLSGPQGEPGEQGIQGEKGDKGDAGEKGADGADGTQSDSPNAGSMSSSSDRTPTKQGNSILAVVALVIGLVLLVGNVVFVIFYFVNKKEKA
;
A
#
# COMPACT_ATOMS: atom_id res chain seq x y z
N MET A 1 55.99 -4.64 40.02
CA MET A 1 56.42 -5.47 38.87
C MET A 1 55.25 -6.16 38.15
N LYS A 2 54.64 -7.26 38.63
CA LYS A 2 53.64 -8.02 37.83
C LYS A 2 52.54 -7.16 37.14
N ARG A 3 51.84 -6.26 37.86
CA ARG A 3 50.85 -5.34 37.26
C ARG A 3 51.41 -4.37 36.20
N PHE A 4 52.70 -4.03 36.26
CA PHE A 4 53.36 -3.16 35.28
C PHE A 4 53.67 -3.92 33.98
N LEU A 5 53.98 -5.22 34.09
CA LEU A 5 54.21 -6.10 32.93
C LEU A 5 52.90 -6.39 32.18
N SER A 6 51.77 -6.53 32.90
CA SER A 6 50.44 -6.66 32.29
C SER A 6 50.05 -5.45 31.43
N ILE A 7 50.33 -4.23 31.91
CA ILE A 7 50.05 -2.99 31.18
C ILE A 7 50.93 -2.88 29.93
N LEU A 8 52.21 -3.28 30.03
CA LEU A 8 53.12 -3.29 28.87
C LEU A 8 52.69 -4.31 27.79
N LEU A 9 52.20 -5.50 28.18
CA LEU A 9 51.65 -6.46 27.22
C LEU A 9 50.37 -5.96 26.54
N MET A 10 49.47 -5.29 27.28
CA MET A 10 48.26 -4.70 26.70
C MET A 10 48.60 -3.60 25.67
N LEU A 11 49.52 -2.69 25.99
CA LEU A 11 49.99 -1.67 25.05
C LEU A 11 50.68 -2.27 23.81
N ALA A 12 51.45 -3.36 23.99
CA ALA A 12 52.07 -4.09 22.87
C ALA A 12 51.07 -4.81 21.94
N MET A 13 49.85 -5.11 22.42
CA MET A 13 48.79 -5.72 21.62
C MET A 13 47.85 -4.68 20.96
N VAL A 14 47.66 -3.51 21.58
CA VAL A 14 46.76 -2.46 21.05
C VAL A 14 47.37 -1.73 19.85
N VAL A 15 48.70 -1.51 19.81
CA VAL A 15 49.33 -0.79 18.69
C VAL A 15 49.18 -1.55 17.35
N PRO A 16 49.49 -2.86 17.25
CA PRO A 16 49.18 -3.63 16.04
C PRO A 16 47.69 -3.62 15.69
N LEU A 17 46.81 -3.70 16.69
CA LEU A 17 45.36 -3.73 16.45
C LEU A 17 44.85 -2.41 15.83
N PHE A 18 45.41 -1.26 16.23
CA PHE A 18 45.10 0.03 15.62
C PHE A 18 45.64 0.16 14.18
N THR A 19 46.84 -0.38 13.90
CA THR A 19 47.37 -0.42 12.52
C THR A 19 46.60 -1.39 11.64
N VAL A 20 46.12 -2.51 12.19
CA VAL A 20 45.24 -3.47 11.51
C VAL A 20 43.85 -2.89 11.28
N LEU A 21 43.27 -2.13 12.22
CA LEU A 21 42.00 -1.43 11.98
C LEU A 21 42.13 -0.29 10.95
N LEU A 22 43.30 0.32 10.81
CA LEU A 22 43.61 1.27 9.73
C LEU A 22 43.99 0.63 8.38
N THR A 23 44.01 -0.71 8.28
CA THR A 23 44.32 -1.44 7.02
C THR A 23 43.29 -2.52 6.65
N LEU A 24 42.48 -2.98 7.61
CA LEU A 24 41.20 -3.68 7.41
C LEU A 24 40.00 -2.74 7.52
N GLY A 25 40.25 -1.44 7.79
CA GLY A 25 39.32 -0.35 7.56
C GLY A 25 39.06 -0.13 6.09
N VAL A 26 38.58 -1.18 5.41
CA VAL A 26 37.89 -1.07 4.13
C VAL A 26 36.57 -0.37 4.44
N PHE A 27 36.64 0.96 4.51
CA PHE A 27 35.63 1.72 3.80
C PHE A 27 35.65 1.19 2.37
N ALA A 28 34.64 0.38 2.05
CA ALA A 28 34.11 0.43 0.71
C ALA A 28 33.51 1.84 0.56
N GLU A 29 34.36 2.80 0.17
CA GLU A 29 34.03 3.49 -1.07
C GLU A 29 33.73 2.37 -2.05
N THR A 30 32.44 2.10 -2.29
CA THR A 30 31.98 1.26 -3.39
C THR A 30 32.48 1.95 -4.64
N ALA A 31 33.67 1.55 -5.09
CA ALA A 31 34.46 2.27 -6.07
C ALA A 31 33.57 2.54 -7.28
N ALA A 32 33.20 3.81 -7.47
CA ALA A 32 31.99 4.19 -8.18
C ALA A 32 31.87 3.38 -9.48
N VAL A 33 30.88 2.49 -9.50
CA VAL A 33 30.63 1.62 -10.65
C VAL A 33 29.94 2.51 -11.67
N TYR A 34 30.78 3.27 -12.37
CA TYR A 34 30.42 3.93 -13.61
C TYR A 34 30.14 2.81 -14.60
N ASP A 35 28.86 2.53 -14.84
CA ASP A 35 28.53 1.77 -16.03
C ASP A 35 28.90 2.64 -17.21
N LYS A 36 29.83 2.13 -18.01
CA LYS A 36 30.55 2.94 -18.99
C LYS A 36 29.97 2.63 -20.36
N PRO A 37 29.28 3.59 -20.99
CA PRO A 37 28.54 3.34 -22.21
C PRO A 37 29.36 2.64 -23.29
N THR A 38 28.68 1.79 -24.06
CA THR A 38 29.23 1.02 -25.18
C THR A 38 29.56 1.86 -26.42
N HIS A 39 29.69 3.19 -26.27
CA HIS A 39 29.99 4.17 -27.31
C HIS A 39 31.31 3.91 -28.02
N THR A 40 31.23 3.15 -29.11
CA THR A 40 32.08 3.39 -30.27
C THR A 40 31.74 4.76 -30.89
N ASP A 41 32.75 5.50 -31.36
CA ASP A 41 32.60 6.62 -32.32
C ASP A 41 32.15 6.09 -33.71
N ALA A 42 31.16 5.20 -33.73
CA ALA A 42 30.76 4.43 -34.90
C ALA A 42 30.03 5.31 -35.90
N THR A 43 30.63 5.41 -37.09
CA THR A 43 29.88 5.62 -38.34
C THR A 43 29.36 4.30 -38.91
N ASP A 44 29.44 3.19 -38.15
CA ASP A 44 28.68 1.98 -38.45
C ASP A 44 27.26 2.11 -37.90
N GLY A 45 26.32 1.41 -38.53
CA GLY A 45 24.88 1.65 -38.40
C GLY A 45 24.21 1.00 -37.20
N SER A 46 24.94 0.75 -36.11
CA SER A 46 24.37 0.25 -34.84
C SER A 46 23.45 1.29 -34.20
N VAL A 47 22.19 1.29 -34.61
CA VAL A 47 21.09 1.87 -33.81
C VAL A 47 20.97 1.09 -32.52
N GLY A 48 20.78 1.77 -31.38
CA GLY A 48 20.58 1.16 -30.06
C GLY A 48 19.16 0.59 -29.92
N LEU A 49 18.57 0.72 -28.72
CA LEU A 49 17.18 0.33 -28.55
C LEU A 49 16.29 1.17 -29.48
N THR A 50 15.51 0.48 -30.33
CA THR A 50 14.64 1.09 -31.35
C THR A 50 13.25 0.51 -31.24
N PHE A 51 12.25 1.34 -31.56
CA PHE A 51 10.84 1.02 -31.44
C PHE A 51 10.26 0.90 -32.85
N ASP A 52 9.80 -0.30 -33.23
CA ASP A 52 9.09 -0.46 -34.49
C ASP A 52 7.68 0.13 -34.40
N GLY A 53 7.08 0.40 -35.56
CA GLY A 53 5.72 0.92 -35.63
C GLY A 53 5.05 0.67 -36.97
N THR A 54 3.88 0.04 -36.91
CA THR A 54 3.03 -0.21 -38.08
C THR A 54 2.34 1.08 -38.51
N VAL A 55 2.33 1.33 -39.83
CA VAL A 55 1.60 2.46 -40.43
C VAL A 55 0.12 2.10 -40.57
N ASP A 56 -0.73 2.88 -39.90
CA ASP A 56 -2.16 2.71 -39.79
C ASP A 56 -2.87 3.93 -40.40
N ASN A 57 -3.43 3.76 -41.61
CA ASN A 57 -4.11 4.80 -42.39
C ASN A 57 -3.44 6.19 -42.42
N GLY A 58 -2.10 6.20 -42.47
CA GLY A 58 -1.27 7.40 -42.59
C GLY A 58 -0.73 7.98 -41.28
N LYS A 59 -1.06 7.39 -40.13
CA LYS A 59 -0.33 7.57 -38.85
C LYS A 59 0.58 6.37 -38.60
N THR A 60 1.60 6.51 -37.76
CA THR A 60 2.41 5.36 -37.32
C THR A 60 2.20 5.17 -35.81
N CYS A 61 1.71 4.00 -35.44
CA CYS A 61 1.50 3.56 -34.06
C CYS A 61 2.75 2.82 -33.55
N ALA A 62 2.96 2.70 -32.25
CA ALA A 62 4.05 1.85 -31.75
C ALA A 62 3.67 0.37 -31.87
N ASP A 63 4.60 -0.47 -32.30
CA ASP A 63 4.49 -1.92 -32.21
C ASP A 63 5.17 -2.45 -30.92
N ASP A 64 6.20 -1.76 -30.44
CA ASP A 64 6.96 -2.05 -29.21
C ASP A 64 6.61 -1.08 -28.07
N ASN A 65 6.42 -1.56 -26.85
CA ASN A 65 6.19 -0.72 -25.66
C ASN A 65 6.99 -1.26 -24.45
N TYR A 66 7.63 -0.38 -23.70
CA TYR A 66 8.41 -0.71 -22.50
C TYR A 66 7.90 0.13 -21.32
N ARG A 67 7.33 -0.50 -20.29
CA ARG A 67 6.63 0.19 -19.19
C ARG A 67 7.11 -0.31 -17.82
N PRO A 68 7.48 0.57 -16.87
CA PRO A 68 7.80 0.15 -15.51
C PRO A 68 6.55 -0.40 -14.81
N THR A 69 6.72 -1.40 -13.95
CA THR A 69 5.62 -2.02 -13.16
C THR A 69 5.12 -1.17 -11.99
N LYS A 70 5.84 -0.11 -11.64
CA LYS A 70 5.58 0.80 -10.50
C LYS A 70 6.07 2.20 -10.85
N ARG A 71 5.55 3.25 -10.22
CA ARG A 71 6.13 4.60 -10.38
C ARG A 71 7.50 4.68 -9.66
N PHE A 72 8.31 5.65 -10.05
CA PHE A 72 9.55 6.00 -9.34
C PHE A 72 9.27 6.56 -7.93
N SER A 73 10.22 6.36 -7.01
CA SER A 73 10.11 6.80 -5.61
C SER A 73 10.10 8.32 -5.41
N ASP A 74 10.46 9.10 -6.44
CA ASP A 74 10.38 10.56 -6.46
C ASP A 74 10.10 11.10 -7.87
N VAL A 75 9.85 12.40 -7.98
CA VAL A 75 9.69 13.07 -9.28
C VAL A 75 11.08 13.30 -9.91
N PRO A 76 11.31 12.90 -11.18
CA PRO A 76 12.61 13.11 -11.81
C PRO A 76 12.95 14.58 -12.03
N HIS A 77 13.98 15.06 -11.35
CA HIS A 77 14.59 16.37 -11.57
C HIS A 77 15.55 16.35 -12.75
N THR A 78 16.28 15.24 -12.94
CA THR A 78 17.17 15.09 -14.10
C THR A 78 16.75 13.87 -14.92
N PHE A 79 16.51 14.10 -16.20
CA PHE A 79 16.43 13.07 -17.23
C PHE A 79 17.70 13.10 -18.07
N GLN A 80 18.26 11.92 -18.36
CA GLN A 80 19.41 11.75 -19.23
C GLN A 80 19.22 10.54 -20.14
N ALA A 81 19.57 10.69 -21.42
CA ALA A 81 19.63 9.58 -22.37
C ALA A 81 20.69 9.84 -23.43
N TRP A 82 21.30 8.79 -23.98
CA TRP A 82 22.01 8.88 -25.25
C TRP A 82 21.05 8.62 -26.39
N VAL A 83 21.04 9.53 -27.37
CA VAL A 83 20.02 9.58 -28.41
C VAL A 83 20.65 9.64 -29.79
N TYR A 84 20.15 8.80 -30.71
CA TYR A 84 20.52 8.78 -32.12
C TYR A 84 19.32 9.09 -33.01
N LEU A 85 19.46 10.03 -33.95
CA LEU A 85 18.44 10.32 -34.96
C LEU A 85 18.92 9.96 -36.37
N PRO A 86 18.20 9.08 -37.11
CA PRO A 86 18.43 8.88 -38.54
C PRO A 86 18.21 10.16 -39.36
N GLU A 87 18.90 10.30 -40.50
CA GLU A 87 18.78 11.46 -41.40
C GLU A 87 17.34 11.76 -41.85
N ALA A 88 16.48 10.74 -41.91
CA ALA A 88 15.06 10.86 -42.26
C ALA A 88 14.24 11.78 -41.33
N TYR A 89 14.73 12.08 -40.12
CA TYR A 89 14.05 12.90 -39.10
C TYR A 89 14.58 14.34 -39.02
N GLU A 90 15.22 14.87 -40.08
CA GLU A 90 15.75 16.24 -40.10
C GLU A 90 14.68 17.33 -39.86
N SER A 91 13.44 17.14 -40.30
CA SER A 91 12.37 18.16 -40.24
C SER A 91 11.07 17.72 -39.55
N THR A 92 10.96 16.44 -39.18
CA THR A 92 9.77 15.86 -38.52
C THR A 92 9.93 15.79 -37.00
N SER A 93 8.87 15.39 -36.29
CA SER A 93 8.95 15.07 -34.85
C SER A 93 9.52 13.66 -34.69
N ALA A 94 10.54 13.50 -33.83
CA ALA A 94 11.14 12.20 -33.55
C ALA A 94 10.44 11.46 -32.39
N GLY A 95 9.52 12.12 -31.66
CA GLY A 95 8.60 11.48 -30.71
C GLY A 95 9.02 11.55 -29.24
N VAL A 96 8.30 10.83 -28.39
CA VAL A 96 8.49 10.76 -26.94
C VAL A 96 9.60 9.76 -26.61
N ILE A 97 10.69 10.24 -26.02
CA ILE A 97 11.77 9.38 -25.50
C ILE A 97 11.29 8.67 -24.23
N MET A 98 10.65 9.42 -23.32
CA MET A 98 10.12 8.87 -22.07
C MET A 98 8.94 9.69 -21.56
N GLY A 99 7.80 9.07 -21.26
CA GLY A 99 6.60 9.81 -20.81
C GLY A 99 5.46 8.96 -20.23
N ASN A 100 4.52 9.62 -19.55
CA ASN A 100 3.36 8.99 -18.91
C ASN A 100 2.00 9.64 -19.28
N LYS A 101 1.93 10.39 -20.39
CA LYS A 101 0.69 11.04 -20.85
C LYS A 101 -0.35 10.02 -21.31
N THR A 102 -1.61 10.20 -20.92
CA THR A 102 -2.77 9.37 -21.29
C THR A 102 -3.52 9.92 -22.50
N ALA A 103 -4.46 9.14 -23.05
CA ALA A 103 -5.36 9.59 -24.12
C ALA A 103 -6.47 10.56 -23.65
N ASN A 104 -6.87 10.47 -22.37
CA ASN A 104 -7.97 11.24 -21.80
C ASN A 104 -7.44 12.30 -20.84
N ASN A 105 -7.50 13.58 -21.22
CA ASN A 105 -7.18 14.74 -20.36
C ASN A 105 -8.12 14.93 -19.15
N ASP A 106 -8.86 13.89 -18.75
CA ASP A 106 -9.81 13.85 -17.62
C ASP A 106 -9.32 12.87 -16.53
N THR A 107 -8.24 12.11 -16.78
CA THR A 107 -7.42 11.54 -15.70
C THR A 107 -6.76 12.69 -14.95
N ARG A 108 -6.91 12.74 -13.63
CA ARG A 108 -6.24 13.74 -12.79
C ARG A 108 -4.76 13.34 -12.62
N GLY A 109 -4.02 14.21 -11.94
CA GLY A 109 -2.60 14.03 -11.69
C GLY A 109 -1.71 14.81 -12.62
N ALA A 110 -0.41 14.76 -12.33
CA ALA A 110 0.61 15.31 -13.19
C ALA A 110 1.14 14.28 -14.19
N HIS A 111 1.41 14.75 -15.41
CA HIS A 111 2.13 13.99 -16.44
C HIS A 111 3.45 14.69 -16.76
N LEU A 112 4.51 13.92 -16.92
CA LEU A 112 5.84 14.35 -17.33
C LEU A 112 6.22 13.63 -18.61
N THR A 113 6.79 14.34 -19.58
CA THR A 113 7.12 13.77 -20.91
C THR A 113 8.32 14.45 -21.52
N PHE A 114 9.40 13.69 -21.70
CA PHE A 114 10.62 14.07 -22.40
C PHE A 114 10.53 13.60 -23.85
N SER A 115 10.63 14.53 -24.80
CA SER A 115 10.41 14.24 -26.22
C SER A 115 11.27 15.11 -27.14
N LEU A 116 11.39 14.69 -28.40
CA LEU A 116 12.03 15.45 -29.47
C LEU A 116 10.99 15.89 -30.49
N GLY A 117 10.63 17.17 -30.40
CA GLY A 117 9.67 17.82 -31.30
C GLY A 117 10.22 18.08 -32.70
N GLY A 118 9.40 18.71 -33.54
CA GLY A 118 9.74 19.05 -34.92
C GLY A 118 11.06 19.83 -35.05
N ASN A 119 11.84 19.51 -36.07
CA ASN A 119 13.22 20.00 -36.28
C ASN A 119 14.23 19.48 -35.23
N ARG A 120 13.94 18.33 -34.58
CA ARG A 120 14.85 17.64 -33.63
C ARG A 120 15.06 18.40 -32.32
N VAL A 121 14.11 19.24 -31.93
CA VAL A 121 14.19 20.12 -30.76
C VAL A 121 13.83 19.35 -29.48
N PRO A 122 14.73 19.24 -28.48
CA PRO A 122 14.38 18.69 -27.18
C PRO A 122 13.31 19.53 -26.50
N GLN A 123 12.34 18.86 -25.90
CA GLN A 123 11.24 19.49 -25.21
C GLN A 123 10.80 18.65 -24.00
N ILE A 124 10.55 19.34 -22.89
CA ILE A 124 9.88 18.81 -21.71
C ILE A 124 8.45 19.33 -21.72
N LEU A 125 7.49 18.41 -21.67
CA LEU A 125 6.09 18.73 -21.40
C LEU A 125 5.76 18.27 -19.98
N TYR A 126 5.11 19.14 -19.25
CA TYR A 126 4.58 18.88 -17.92
C TYR A 126 3.11 19.29 -17.89
N TYR A 127 2.23 18.34 -17.66
CA TYR A 127 0.83 18.60 -17.38
C TYR A 127 0.67 18.68 -15.87
N ASP A 128 0.08 19.77 -15.37
CA ASP A 128 -0.29 19.84 -13.95
C ASP A 128 -1.76 19.45 -13.74
N ASP A 129 -2.12 19.09 -12.50
CA ASP A 129 -3.52 18.85 -12.11
C ASP A 129 -4.40 20.14 -12.06
N LEU A 130 -4.00 21.25 -12.71
CA LEU A 130 -4.92 22.34 -13.13
C LEU A 130 -5.36 22.16 -14.60
N LEU A 131 -4.93 21.08 -15.26
CA LEU A 131 -5.12 20.81 -16.69
C LEU A 131 -4.35 21.80 -17.59
N VAL A 132 -3.24 22.36 -17.10
CA VAL A 132 -2.38 23.30 -17.84
C VAL A 132 -1.18 22.56 -18.43
N ASP A 133 -1.05 22.56 -19.76
CA ASP A 133 0.19 22.17 -20.45
C ASP A 133 1.28 23.23 -20.21
N HIS A 134 2.29 22.90 -19.41
CA HIS A 134 3.54 23.65 -19.30
C HIS A 134 4.58 23.02 -20.23
N GLU A 135 5.08 23.78 -21.20
CA GLU A 135 6.01 23.27 -22.21
C GLU A 135 7.28 24.14 -22.29
N VAL A 136 8.45 23.50 -22.28
CA VAL A 136 9.73 24.15 -22.60
C VAL A 136 10.35 23.47 -23.81
N LYS A 137 10.57 24.25 -24.87
CA LYS A 137 11.25 23.83 -26.11
C LYS A 137 12.64 24.43 -26.19
N PHE A 138 13.68 23.59 -26.21
CA PHE A 138 15.08 24.00 -26.30
C PHE A 138 15.48 24.26 -27.76
N THR A 139 14.89 25.31 -28.34
CA THR A 139 14.99 25.65 -29.78
C THR A 139 16.41 25.83 -30.33
N LYS A 140 17.41 26.08 -29.48
CA LYS A 140 18.84 26.18 -29.87
C LYS A 140 19.59 24.84 -29.76
N SER A 141 18.99 23.85 -29.12
CA SER A 141 19.62 22.59 -28.71
C SER A 141 19.20 21.41 -29.60
N ALA A 142 18.97 21.64 -30.89
CA ALA A 142 18.48 20.63 -31.82
C ALA A 142 19.49 19.47 -31.97
N ILE A 143 19.01 18.24 -31.79
CA ILE A 143 19.84 17.03 -31.84
C ILE A 143 20.39 16.81 -33.27
N PRO A 144 21.72 16.56 -33.44
CA PRO A 144 22.29 16.19 -34.74
C PRO A 144 21.72 14.88 -35.30
N VAL A 145 21.56 14.80 -36.62
CA VAL A 145 21.29 13.51 -37.30
C VAL A 145 22.57 12.74 -37.58
N GLY A 146 22.46 11.41 -37.66
CA GLY A 146 23.56 10.51 -38.01
C GLY A 146 24.63 10.38 -36.93
N LYS A 147 24.34 10.79 -35.69
CA LYS A 147 25.28 10.76 -34.55
C LYS A 147 24.56 10.51 -33.24
N TRP A 148 25.19 9.75 -32.35
CA TRP A 148 24.85 9.69 -30.94
C TRP A 148 25.10 11.05 -30.26
N THR A 149 24.19 11.46 -29.40
CA THR A 149 24.28 12.67 -28.58
C THR A 149 23.69 12.40 -27.21
N MET A 150 24.44 12.66 -26.14
CA MET A 150 23.92 12.65 -24.79
C MET A 150 23.04 13.89 -24.59
N LEU A 151 21.76 13.68 -24.34
CA LEU A 151 20.80 14.70 -23.97
C LEU A 151 20.56 14.60 -22.46
N THR A 152 20.80 15.70 -21.73
CA THR A 152 20.45 15.81 -20.31
C THR A 152 19.55 17.01 -20.11
N VAL A 153 18.41 16.80 -19.47
CA VAL A 153 17.45 17.85 -19.09
C VAL A 153 17.38 17.89 -17.57
N VAL A 154 17.89 18.98 -16.98
CA VAL A 154 17.90 19.21 -15.53
C VAL A 154 16.88 20.28 -15.18
N TRP A 155 15.87 19.93 -14.39
CA TRP A 155 15.00 20.89 -13.70
C TRP A 155 15.53 21.17 -12.29
N ASP A 156 15.81 22.44 -12.05
CA ASP A 156 16.24 22.98 -10.76
C ASP A 156 15.06 23.72 -10.11
N GLY A 157 14.49 23.11 -9.07
CA GLY A 157 13.38 23.65 -8.29
C GLY A 157 13.79 24.76 -7.31
N GLU A 158 15.07 24.87 -6.94
CA GLU A 158 15.55 25.98 -6.10
C GLU A 158 15.64 27.28 -6.91
N THR A 159 16.06 27.20 -8.17
CA THR A 159 16.27 28.37 -9.03
C THR A 159 15.15 28.64 -10.05
N GLY A 160 14.25 27.68 -10.31
CA GLY A 160 13.13 27.85 -11.24
C GLY A 160 13.54 27.81 -12.71
N TYR A 161 14.56 27.01 -13.04
CA TYR A 161 15.10 26.88 -14.39
C TYR A 161 15.09 25.41 -14.84
N VAL A 162 14.86 25.18 -16.13
CA VAL A 162 15.24 23.93 -16.79
C VAL A 162 16.42 24.19 -17.73
N SER A 163 17.44 23.35 -17.60
CA SER A 163 18.72 23.44 -18.30
C SER A 163 18.90 22.22 -19.20
N CYS A 164 19.10 22.46 -20.50
CA CYS A 164 19.37 21.42 -21.50
C CYS A 164 20.86 21.38 -21.80
N TYR A 165 21.47 20.22 -21.57
CA TYR A 165 22.86 19.92 -21.87
C TYR A 165 22.92 18.96 -23.06
N LEU A 166 23.89 19.19 -23.93
CA LEU A 166 24.27 18.26 -25.00
C LEU A 166 25.71 17.85 -24.79
N ASN A 167 25.99 16.54 -24.75
CA ASN A 167 27.34 15.99 -24.59
C ASN A 167 28.12 16.59 -23.40
N GLY A 168 27.47 16.68 -22.23
CA GLY A 168 28.05 17.23 -21.00
C GLY A 168 28.30 18.75 -21.00
N VAL A 169 27.72 19.50 -21.95
CA VAL A 169 27.88 20.96 -22.08
C VAL A 169 26.51 21.64 -22.11
N LEU A 170 26.32 22.70 -21.31
CA LEU A 170 25.09 23.48 -21.30
C LEU A 170 24.84 24.12 -22.67
N SER A 171 23.71 23.77 -23.29
CA SER A 171 23.32 24.22 -24.63
C SER A 171 22.30 25.36 -24.55
N GLU A 172 21.27 25.20 -23.70
CA GLU A 172 20.23 26.21 -23.50
C GLU A 172 19.62 26.10 -22.09
N GLN A 173 19.13 27.21 -21.56
CA GLN A 173 18.42 27.28 -20.28
C GLN A 173 17.18 28.16 -20.45
N ALA A 174 16.08 27.76 -19.82
CA ALA A 174 14.82 28.48 -19.83
C ALA A 174 14.20 28.52 -18.43
N SER A 175 13.53 29.63 -18.09
CA SER A 175 12.76 29.74 -16.85
C SER A 175 11.52 28.86 -16.92
N PHE A 176 11.26 28.08 -15.87
CA PHE A 176 10.14 27.15 -15.79
C PHE A 176 9.46 27.35 -14.44
N LEU A 177 8.17 27.70 -14.48
CA LEU A 177 7.43 28.19 -13.31
C LEU A 177 6.63 27.14 -12.49
N PRO A 178 6.37 25.89 -12.92
CA PRO A 178 5.79 24.89 -12.03
C PRO A 178 6.88 24.30 -11.11
N ASP A 179 6.48 24.03 -9.87
CA ASP A 179 7.27 23.25 -8.91
C ASP A 179 6.87 21.77 -9.07
N LEU A 180 7.74 20.95 -9.68
CA LEU A 180 7.45 19.54 -9.92
C LEU A 180 7.50 18.71 -8.62
N HIS A 181 8.08 19.21 -7.52
CA HIS A 181 8.00 18.53 -6.22
C HIS A 181 6.56 18.42 -5.70
N GLU A 182 5.67 19.34 -6.11
CA GLU A 182 4.32 19.42 -5.56
C GLU A 182 3.38 18.30 -6.05
N HIS A 183 3.74 17.58 -7.11
CA HIS A 183 2.84 16.71 -7.87
C HIS A 183 3.47 15.36 -8.23
N VAL A 184 3.06 14.30 -7.52
CA VAL A 184 3.48 12.93 -7.82
C VAL A 184 2.90 12.50 -9.17
N ASN A 185 3.76 12.05 -10.09
CA ASN A 185 3.34 11.41 -11.33
C ASN A 185 2.43 10.21 -11.02
N GLU A 186 1.17 10.26 -11.46
CA GLU A 186 0.18 9.21 -11.12
C GLU A 186 0.39 7.91 -11.92
N LEU A 187 1.17 7.97 -13.02
CA LEU A 187 1.57 6.83 -13.83
C LEU A 187 3.11 6.74 -14.01
N PRO A 188 3.69 5.53 -14.13
CA PRO A 188 5.12 5.35 -14.42
C PRO A 188 5.50 5.89 -15.80
N LEU A 189 6.71 6.41 -15.98
CA LEU A 189 7.17 6.87 -17.31
C LEU A 189 7.54 5.67 -18.20
N ALA A 190 6.86 5.51 -19.33
CA ALA A 190 7.19 4.51 -20.34
C ALA A 190 8.44 4.92 -21.12
N LEU A 191 9.28 3.95 -21.51
CA LEU A 191 10.43 4.17 -22.39
C LEU A 191 10.00 4.02 -23.86
N GLY A 192 10.47 4.95 -24.70
CA GLY A 192 10.16 5.00 -26.14
C GLY A 192 8.76 5.49 -26.50
N GLY A 193 7.95 5.97 -25.54
CA GLY A 193 6.57 6.41 -25.81
C GLY A 193 5.81 6.85 -24.56
N ASP A 194 4.48 6.76 -24.64
CA ASP A 194 3.56 7.14 -23.56
C ASP A 194 2.35 6.17 -23.46
N TYR A 195 1.26 6.62 -22.83
CA TYR A 195 0.01 5.89 -22.61
C TYR A 195 -1.16 6.53 -23.40
N THR A 196 -0.85 7.29 -24.45
CA THR A 196 -1.85 7.68 -25.46
C THR A 196 -2.27 6.42 -26.23
N MET A 197 -3.54 6.36 -26.64
CA MET A 197 -4.08 5.19 -27.34
C MET A 197 -3.27 4.89 -28.60
N MET A 198 -2.91 3.62 -28.78
CA MET A 198 -2.02 3.12 -29.84
C MET A 198 -0.60 3.77 -29.88
N ASN A 199 -0.20 4.54 -28.85
CA ASN A 199 1.12 5.16 -28.68
C ASN A 199 1.64 5.83 -29.97
N THR A 200 0.82 6.69 -30.60
CA THR A 200 1.18 7.32 -31.90
C THR A 200 2.32 8.35 -31.82
N SER A 201 2.72 8.71 -30.61
CA SER A 201 3.79 9.66 -30.29
C SER A 201 5.17 9.04 -30.10
N TYR A 202 5.30 7.71 -30.21
CA TYR A 202 6.49 6.92 -29.90
C TYR A 202 7.81 7.38 -30.55
N PHE A 203 8.95 7.00 -29.95
CA PHE A 203 10.28 7.41 -30.37
C PHE A 203 10.74 6.74 -31.67
N ARG A 204 11.29 7.55 -32.58
CA ARG A 204 11.72 7.13 -33.93
C ARG A 204 13.23 7.27 -34.17
N GLY A 205 14.00 7.25 -33.08
CA GLY A 205 15.45 7.15 -33.07
C GLY A 205 15.93 5.89 -32.35
N GLY A 206 17.24 5.84 -32.07
CA GLY A 206 17.84 4.87 -31.15
C GLY A 206 18.11 5.49 -29.78
N LEU A 207 18.02 4.69 -28.72
CA LEU A 207 18.33 5.06 -27.33
C LEU A 207 19.42 4.16 -26.73
N GLN A 208 20.16 4.70 -25.74
CA GLN A 208 21.10 4.03 -24.83
C GLN A 208 21.20 4.79 -23.50
N ASP A 209 21.62 4.11 -22.43
CA ASP A 209 21.96 4.67 -21.09
C ASP A 209 20.86 5.53 -20.42
N ASP A 210 19.57 5.27 -20.67
CA ASP A 210 18.45 6.06 -20.14
C ASP A 210 18.44 6.08 -18.60
N SER A 211 18.41 7.28 -18.01
CA SER A 211 18.63 7.50 -16.57
C SER A 211 17.75 8.61 -16.01
N LEU A 212 17.23 8.41 -14.80
CA LEU A 212 16.45 9.40 -14.05
C LEU A 212 17.08 9.64 -12.67
N TYR A 213 17.12 10.90 -12.21
CA TYR A 213 17.57 11.26 -10.86
C TYR A 213 16.51 12.07 -10.11
N ALA A 214 16.43 11.85 -8.80
CA ALA A 214 15.58 12.59 -7.86
C ALA A 214 16.08 14.02 -7.59
N THR A 215 17.26 14.38 -8.10
CA THR A 215 17.93 15.66 -7.84
C THR A 215 18.34 16.39 -9.12
N ALA A 216 18.56 17.70 -8.99
CA ALA A 216 19.03 18.56 -10.06
C ALA A 216 20.56 18.40 -10.24
N ARG A 217 20.99 17.51 -11.16
CA ARG A 217 22.42 17.23 -11.40
C ARG A 217 23.16 18.52 -11.79
N THR A 218 24.26 18.83 -11.10
CA THR A 218 25.03 20.04 -11.40
C THR A 218 25.71 19.90 -12.76
N ALA A 219 26.10 21.04 -13.34
CA ALA A 219 26.92 21.07 -14.56
C ALA A 219 28.31 20.38 -14.42
N ALA A 220 28.72 20.00 -13.19
CA ALA A 220 29.90 19.19 -12.95
C ALA A 220 29.57 17.68 -12.99
N GLU A 221 28.45 17.24 -12.41
CA GLU A 221 28.00 15.83 -12.50
C GLU A 221 27.57 15.47 -13.93
N VAL A 222 26.72 16.26 -14.59
CA VAL A 222 26.29 16.00 -15.99
C VAL A 222 27.49 15.89 -16.94
N LYS A 223 28.58 16.60 -16.63
CA LYS A 223 29.84 16.50 -17.37
C LYS A 223 30.69 15.29 -16.96
N ALA A 224 30.63 14.86 -15.70
CA ALA A 224 31.27 13.64 -15.24
C ALA A 224 30.60 12.40 -15.86
N ASP A 225 29.27 12.38 -15.92
CA ASP A 225 28.46 11.33 -16.53
C ASP A 225 28.85 11.16 -18.01
N TYR A 226 28.88 12.26 -18.79
CA TYR A 226 29.38 12.26 -20.17
C TYR A 226 30.83 11.74 -20.33
N GLN A 227 31.68 11.92 -19.32
CA GLN A 227 33.12 11.58 -19.39
C GLN A 227 33.46 10.20 -18.86
N LYS A 228 32.58 9.58 -18.06
CA LYS A 228 32.85 8.34 -17.32
C LYS A 228 31.81 7.25 -17.53
N GLY A 229 30.57 7.62 -17.83
CA GLY A 229 29.39 6.77 -17.65
C GLY A 229 28.60 7.12 -16.39
N VAL A 230 27.47 6.46 -16.17
CA VAL A 230 26.55 6.69 -15.04
C VAL A 230 27.00 5.89 -13.83
N ASN A 231 27.10 6.52 -12.65
CA ASN A 231 27.37 5.79 -11.41
C ASN A 231 26.10 5.06 -10.95
N VAL A 232 25.99 3.74 -11.15
CA VAL A 232 24.78 2.99 -10.79
C VAL A 232 24.55 2.86 -9.28
N ASN A 233 25.56 3.21 -8.47
CA ASN A 233 25.48 3.27 -7.00
C ASN A 233 25.29 4.72 -6.50
N ASP A 234 24.78 5.63 -7.35
CA ASP A 234 24.48 7.00 -6.96
C ASP A 234 23.15 7.03 -6.18
N PRO A 235 23.12 7.47 -4.91
CA PRO A 235 21.91 7.39 -4.07
C PRO A 235 20.80 8.36 -4.52
N GLU A 236 21.08 9.24 -5.48
CA GLU A 236 20.11 10.17 -6.07
C GLU A 236 19.50 9.62 -7.38
N LEU A 237 19.99 8.48 -7.88
CA LEU A 237 19.50 7.78 -9.07
C LEU A 237 18.15 7.10 -8.75
N LEU A 238 17.13 7.37 -9.57
CA LEU A 238 15.82 6.71 -9.51
C LEU A 238 15.82 5.40 -10.31
N CYS A 239 16.39 5.41 -11.52
CA CYS A 239 16.60 4.23 -12.35
C CYS A 239 17.73 4.46 -13.36
N HIS A 240 18.32 3.37 -13.84
CA HIS A 240 19.23 3.36 -14.99
C HIS A 240 18.98 2.13 -15.87
N TYR A 241 18.88 2.33 -17.17
CA TYR A 241 18.70 1.28 -18.15
C TYR A 241 19.85 1.35 -19.17
N ASP A 242 20.85 0.47 -19.00
CA ASP A 242 21.82 0.16 -20.07
C ASP A 242 21.08 -0.64 -21.14
N VAL A 243 20.65 0.05 -22.21
CA VAL A 243 19.85 -0.53 -23.29
C VAL A 243 20.62 -0.49 -24.61
N ASP A 244 20.58 -1.60 -25.35
CA ASP A 244 21.15 -1.66 -26.70
C ASP A 244 20.20 -2.28 -27.74
N ALA A 245 20.71 -2.49 -28.95
CA ALA A 245 19.96 -3.07 -30.06
C ALA A 245 19.42 -4.49 -29.79
N SER A 246 20.05 -5.21 -28.85
CA SER A 246 19.75 -6.59 -28.51
C SER A 246 18.62 -6.73 -27.51
N ASP A 247 18.30 -5.70 -26.71
CA ASP A 247 17.19 -5.71 -25.74
C ASP A 247 15.81 -5.59 -26.39
N LYS A 248 15.78 -5.30 -27.70
CA LYS A 248 14.55 -5.22 -28.46
C LYS A 248 13.73 -6.52 -28.34
N GLY A 249 12.52 -6.40 -27.78
CA GLY A 249 11.60 -7.51 -27.58
C GLY A 249 11.72 -8.23 -26.23
N LYS A 250 12.36 -7.63 -25.22
CA LYS A 250 12.60 -8.22 -23.90
C LYS A 250 12.25 -7.26 -22.76
N ASP A 251 11.95 -7.82 -21.59
CA ASP A 251 11.97 -7.05 -20.33
C ASP A 251 13.40 -6.56 -20.04
N ILE A 252 13.52 -5.35 -19.50
CA ILE A 252 14.81 -4.65 -19.24
C ILE A 252 14.93 -4.36 -17.74
N ALA A 253 16.03 -4.77 -17.14
CA ALA A 253 16.29 -4.60 -15.71
C ALA A 253 16.75 -3.17 -15.36
N ASP A 254 16.37 -2.68 -14.19
CA ASP A 254 16.85 -1.42 -13.62
C ASP A 254 18.21 -1.62 -12.95
N ALA A 255 19.28 -1.23 -13.65
CA ALA A 255 20.67 -1.39 -13.25
C ALA A 255 21.05 -0.59 -11.97
N SER A 256 20.21 0.36 -11.53
CA SER A 256 20.39 1.04 -10.24
C SER A 256 20.14 0.12 -9.03
N GLY A 257 19.45 -1.01 -9.23
CA GLY A 257 19.02 -1.89 -8.14
C GLY A 257 17.76 -1.42 -7.40
N ASN A 258 17.17 -0.27 -7.76
CA ASN A 258 15.88 0.18 -7.23
C ASN A 258 14.69 -0.65 -7.74
N GLY A 259 14.89 -1.48 -8.77
CA GLY A 259 13.92 -2.46 -9.27
C GLY A 259 12.71 -1.82 -9.94
N ASN A 260 12.92 -0.76 -10.74
CA ASN A 260 11.90 -0.16 -11.61
C ASN A 260 11.89 -0.83 -13.01
N ASP A 261 12.01 -2.16 -13.04
CA ASP A 261 12.22 -2.93 -14.27
C ASP A 261 11.12 -2.66 -15.32
N LEU A 262 11.53 -2.49 -16.57
CA LEU A 262 10.64 -2.24 -17.71
C LEU A 262 10.13 -3.58 -18.26
N GLN A 263 8.81 -3.75 -18.27
CA GLN A 263 8.17 -4.86 -18.98
C GLN A 263 7.97 -4.53 -20.45
N TYR A 264 8.31 -5.47 -21.34
CA TYR A 264 8.03 -5.38 -22.76
C TYR A 264 6.63 -5.88 -23.09
N SER A 265 5.93 -5.14 -23.96
CA SER A 265 4.66 -5.59 -24.53
C SER A 265 4.49 -5.12 -25.97
N LYS A 266 3.92 -6.01 -26.79
CA LYS A 266 3.79 -5.83 -28.24
C LYS A 266 2.37 -5.45 -28.61
N THR A 267 2.19 -4.36 -29.35
CA THR A 267 0.87 -3.85 -29.75
C THR A 267 0.19 -4.76 -30.77
N TRP A 268 0.96 -5.32 -31.70
CA TRP A 268 0.44 -6.14 -32.80
C TRP A 268 1.13 -7.50 -32.85
N LEU A 269 0.35 -8.55 -32.59
CA LEU A 269 0.82 -9.92 -32.53
C LEU A 269 0.48 -10.67 -33.82
N THR A 270 1.42 -11.49 -34.26
CA THR A 270 1.27 -12.47 -35.34
C THR A 270 0.72 -13.80 -34.81
N GLU A 271 0.41 -14.73 -35.71
CA GLU A 271 0.07 -16.10 -35.30
C GLU A 271 1.24 -16.83 -34.60
N GLU A 272 2.49 -16.51 -34.95
CA GLU A 272 3.70 -17.07 -34.31
C GLU A 272 3.86 -16.57 -32.87
N ASP A 273 3.65 -15.26 -32.64
CA ASP A 273 3.57 -14.70 -31.29
C ASP A 273 2.47 -15.41 -30.47
N MET A 274 1.31 -15.68 -31.07
CA MET A 274 0.18 -16.36 -30.42
C MET A 274 0.44 -17.86 -30.19
N GLU A 275 1.15 -18.56 -31.06
CA GLU A 275 1.59 -19.93 -30.81
C GLU A 275 2.52 -19.99 -29.60
N ALA A 276 3.45 -19.04 -29.47
CA ALA A 276 4.32 -18.91 -28.29
C ALA A 276 3.53 -18.59 -27.01
N ILE A 277 2.58 -17.64 -27.04
CA ILE A 277 1.75 -17.30 -25.87
C ILE A 277 0.88 -18.51 -25.46
N ARG A 278 0.20 -19.16 -26.41
CA ARG A 278 -0.63 -20.36 -26.14
C ARG A 278 0.19 -21.51 -25.55
N ALA A 279 1.44 -21.70 -25.98
CA ALA A 279 2.31 -22.77 -25.51
C ALA A 279 2.69 -22.67 -24.01
N ASN A 280 2.54 -21.49 -23.38
CA ASN A 280 2.73 -21.32 -21.94
C ASN A 280 1.59 -21.93 -21.10
N TYR A 281 0.43 -22.21 -21.71
CA TYR A 281 -0.74 -22.76 -21.02
C TYR A 281 -0.89 -24.26 -21.35
N SER A 282 -1.18 -25.09 -20.35
CA SER A 282 -1.46 -26.52 -20.54
C SER A 282 -2.89 -26.77 -21.04
N PHE A 283 -3.30 -26.03 -22.07
CA PHE A 283 -4.67 -25.88 -22.51
C PHE A 283 -4.86 -26.39 -23.95
N THR A 284 -6.05 -26.88 -24.28
CA THR A 284 -6.39 -27.29 -25.65
C THR A 284 -7.83 -26.88 -25.99
N PRO A 285 -8.04 -25.88 -26.86
CA PRO A 285 -9.37 -25.38 -27.16
C PRO A 285 -10.18 -26.37 -28.00
N SER A 286 -11.36 -26.74 -27.51
CA SER A 286 -12.30 -27.62 -28.21
C SER A 286 -13.29 -26.86 -29.10
N TYR A 287 -13.70 -25.64 -28.72
CA TYR A 287 -14.62 -24.80 -29.49
C TYR A 287 -14.40 -23.31 -29.20
N ALA A 288 -15.10 -22.43 -29.94
CA ALA A 288 -15.05 -21.00 -29.71
C ALA A 288 -16.46 -20.37 -29.60
N PHE A 289 -16.61 -19.39 -28.73
CA PHE A 289 -17.62 -18.34 -28.87
C PHE A 289 -16.94 -17.04 -29.31
N ALA A 290 -17.62 -16.23 -30.10
CA ALA A 290 -17.13 -14.92 -30.54
C ALA A 290 -17.97 -13.80 -29.92
N ALA A 291 -17.33 -12.71 -29.49
CA ALA A 291 -17.96 -11.45 -29.16
C ALA A 291 -17.52 -10.34 -30.13
N ILE A 292 -18.48 -9.54 -30.58
CA ILE A 292 -18.30 -8.32 -31.36
C ILE A 292 -18.70 -7.17 -30.46
N GLY A 293 -17.80 -6.19 -30.29
CA GLY A 293 -18.09 -4.97 -29.54
C GLY A 293 -18.99 -4.01 -30.31
N ASP A 294 -19.01 -2.75 -29.88
CA ASP A 294 -19.82 -1.72 -30.52
C ASP A 294 -19.29 -1.42 -31.93
N THR A 295 -20.21 -1.20 -32.88
CA THR A 295 -19.89 -1.06 -34.32
C THR A 295 -20.33 0.28 -34.92
N GLN A 296 -21.01 1.08 -34.12
CA GLN A 296 -21.86 2.18 -34.56
C GLN A 296 -21.15 3.20 -35.45
N LYS A 297 -19.94 3.64 -35.05
CA LYS A 297 -19.19 4.68 -35.76
C LYS A 297 -18.73 4.24 -37.16
N THR A 298 -18.31 2.98 -37.34
CA THR A 298 -17.99 2.46 -38.68
C THR A 298 -19.26 2.22 -39.50
N THR A 299 -20.30 1.60 -38.93
CA THR A 299 -21.59 1.41 -39.64
C THR A 299 -22.13 2.73 -40.18
N TYR A 300 -22.11 3.79 -39.37
CA TYR A 300 -22.51 5.14 -39.78
C TYR A 300 -21.66 5.69 -40.92
N ARG A 301 -20.33 5.61 -40.78
CA ARG A 301 -19.40 6.11 -41.79
C ARG A 301 -19.55 5.36 -43.11
N GLU A 302 -19.81 4.06 -43.09
CA GLU A 302 -20.01 3.26 -44.29
C GLU A 302 -21.37 3.51 -44.96
N ALA A 303 -22.45 3.54 -44.18
CA ALA A 303 -23.81 3.73 -44.70
C ALA A 303 -24.12 5.18 -45.10
N ILE A 304 -23.57 6.17 -44.40
CA ILE A 304 -23.89 7.60 -44.57
C ILE A 304 -22.76 8.35 -45.28
N THR A 305 -21.52 8.30 -44.76
CA THR A 305 -20.41 9.11 -45.31
C THR A 305 -19.86 8.53 -46.63
N ASN A 306 -19.72 7.21 -46.71
CA ASN A 306 -19.25 6.51 -47.91
C ASN A 306 -20.40 6.06 -48.84
N ALA A 307 -21.67 6.19 -48.38
CA ALA A 307 -22.89 5.85 -49.11
C ALA A 307 -22.92 4.41 -49.70
N ILE A 308 -22.45 3.42 -48.94
CA ILE A 308 -22.38 2.02 -49.38
C ILE A 308 -23.78 1.39 -49.40
N THR A 309 -24.34 1.25 -50.60
CA THR A 309 -25.69 0.67 -50.84
C THR A 309 -25.66 -0.83 -51.16
N THR A 310 -24.49 -1.41 -51.41
CA THR A 310 -24.29 -2.86 -51.58
C THR A 310 -22.92 -3.21 -51.00
N PRO A 311 -22.88 -3.79 -49.78
CA PRO A 311 -21.64 -4.10 -49.11
C PRO A 311 -20.99 -5.39 -49.65
N THR A 312 -19.67 -5.40 -49.71
CA THR A 312 -18.83 -6.52 -50.11
C THR A 312 -17.55 -6.55 -49.25
N ALA A 313 -16.82 -7.66 -49.31
CA ALA A 313 -15.51 -7.76 -48.66
C ALA A 313 -14.47 -6.74 -49.19
N GLU A 314 -14.69 -6.15 -50.37
CA GLU A 314 -13.81 -5.13 -50.94
C GLU A 314 -14.13 -3.73 -50.39
N ASN A 315 -15.42 -3.39 -50.23
CA ASN A 315 -15.85 -2.01 -49.96
C ASN A 315 -16.31 -1.72 -48.52
N SER A 316 -16.55 -2.72 -47.66
CA SER A 316 -17.06 -2.53 -46.29
C SER A 316 -16.30 -3.38 -45.25
N ALA A 317 -15.71 -2.70 -44.27
CA ALA A 317 -15.09 -3.28 -43.07
C ALA A 317 -16.14 -3.98 -42.20
N THR A 318 -17.32 -3.36 -42.06
CA THR A 318 -18.48 -3.96 -41.37
C THR A 318 -18.80 -5.33 -41.97
N TYR A 319 -18.89 -5.41 -43.30
CA TYR A 319 -19.18 -6.64 -44.01
C TYR A 319 -18.04 -7.66 -43.96
N ARG A 320 -16.77 -7.21 -44.03
CA ARG A 320 -15.58 -8.06 -43.85
C ARG A 320 -15.59 -8.75 -42.49
N MET A 321 -15.87 -8.04 -41.40
CA MET A 321 -15.91 -8.60 -40.05
C MET A 321 -16.92 -9.75 -39.91
N TYR A 322 -18.17 -9.54 -40.38
CA TYR A 322 -19.19 -10.60 -40.38
C TYR A 322 -18.87 -11.74 -41.36
N LYS A 323 -18.21 -11.45 -42.49
CA LYS A 323 -17.75 -12.47 -43.44
C LYS A 323 -16.61 -13.32 -42.87
N TRP A 324 -15.64 -12.72 -42.20
CA TRP A 324 -14.51 -13.42 -41.58
C TRP A 324 -14.99 -14.42 -40.53
N LEU A 325 -16.01 -14.07 -39.73
CA LEU A 325 -16.67 -14.99 -38.79
C LEU A 325 -17.32 -16.19 -39.49
N VAL A 326 -17.96 -15.97 -40.64
CA VAL A 326 -18.55 -17.04 -41.47
C VAL A 326 -17.47 -17.96 -42.05
N ASP A 327 -16.42 -17.37 -42.63
CA ASP A 327 -15.32 -18.13 -43.25
C ASP A 327 -14.52 -18.92 -42.20
N ASN A 328 -14.30 -18.35 -41.01
CA ASN A 328 -13.59 -19.00 -39.89
C ASN A 328 -14.46 -19.94 -39.04
N LYS A 329 -15.79 -20.03 -39.30
CA LYS A 329 -16.72 -20.85 -38.52
C LYS A 329 -16.21 -22.27 -38.29
N THR A 330 -15.67 -22.89 -39.34
CA THR A 330 -15.20 -24.28 -39.30
C THR A 330 -13.77 -24.41 -38.79
N SER A 331 -12.85 -23.51 -39.19
CA SER A 331 -11.43 -23.57 -38.81
C SER A 331 -11.19 -23.26 -37.33
N ARG A 332 -11.90 -22.28 -36.77
CA ARG A 332 -11.83 -21.90 -35.34
C ARG A 332 -12.93 -22.55 -34.48
N ASN A 333 -13.76 -23.42 -35.08
CA ASN A 333 -14.92 -24.08 -34.46
C ASN A 333 -15.85 -23.12 -33.68
N ILE A 334 -16.29 -22.05 -34.36
CA ILE A 334 -17.13 -20.99 -33.77
C ILE A 334 -18.58 -21.48 -33.68
N GLN A 335 -19.07 -21.66 -32.45
CA GLN A 335 -20.39 -22.22 -32.14
C GLN A 335 -21.47 -21.16 -31.91
N LEU A 336 -21.06 -19.94 -31.51
CA LEU A 336 -21.92 -18.79 -31.22
C LEU A 336 -21.19 -17.48 -31.53
N VAL A 337 -21.91 -16.49 -32.05
CA VAL A 337 -21.46 -15.08 -32.16
C VAL A 337 -22.39 -14.18 -31.33
N MET A 338 -21.83 -13.25 -30.56
CA MET A 338 -22.58 -12.35 -29.68
C MET A 338 -22.21 -10.90 -30.01
N GLY A 339 -23.17 -10.05 -30.37
CA GLY A 339 -22.95 -8.59 -30.51
C GLY A 339 -23.31 -7.85 -29.23
N MET A 340 -22.47 -6.91 -28.78
CA MET A 340 -22.63 -6.18 -27.50
C MET A 340 -23.53 -4.94 -27.55
N GLY A 341 -24.12 -4.63 -28.70
CA GLY A 341 -25.00 -3.47 -28.89
C GLY A 341 -24.41 -2.50 -29.90
N ASP A 342 -24.91 -1.27 -29.86
CA ASP A 342 -24.54 -0.13 -30.73
C ASP A 342 -24.18 -0.56 -32.16
N ILE A 343 -25.25 -1.02 -32.83
CA ILE A 343 -25.26 -1.49 -34.21
C ILE A 343 -25.27 -0.29 -35.18
N THR A 344 -25.84 0.84 -34.75
CA THR A 344 -26.03 2.08 -35.50
C THR A 344 -25.73 3.30 -34.63
N ASP A 345 -25.15 4.38 -35.18
CA ASP A 345 -24.73 5.57 -34.42
C ASP A 345 -25.82 6.64 -34.35
N ALA A 346 -26.61 6.73 -35.41
CA ALA A 346 -27.68 7.72 -35.55
C ALA A 346 -29.07 7.08 -35.70
N ASN A 347 -29.16 5.75 -35.55
CA ASN A 347 -30.40 4.97 -35.67
C ASN A 347 -31.11 5.17 -37.03
N LEU A 348 -30.35 5.37 -38.10
CA LEU A 348 -30.87 5.68 -39.42
C LEU A 348 -31.11 4.42 -40.26
N ALA A 349 -32.12 4.47 -41.14
CA ALA A 349 -32.46 3.36 -42.02
C ALA A 349 -31.30 2.81 -42.90
N PRO A 350 -30.36 3.62 -43.42
CA PRO A 350 -29.21 3.10 -44.18
C PRO A 350 -28.26 2.25 -43.31
N GLU A 351 -28.05 2.64 -42.04
CA GLU A 351 -27.18 1.94 -41.10
C GLU A 351 -27.74 0.54 -40.79
N TRP A 352 -29.04 0.49 -40.45
CA TRP A 352 -29.75 -0.77 -40.26
C TRP A 352 -29.80 -1.64 -41.52
N ALA A 353 -29.91 -1.04 -42.71
CA ALA A 353 -29.91 -1.78 -43.98
C ALA A 353 -28.52 -2.37 -44.32
N LEU A 354 -27.43 -1.68 -43.98
CA LEU A 354 -26.06 -2.22 -44.05
C LEU A 354 -25.90 -3.39 -43.09
N MET A 355 -26.29 -3.20 -41.82
CA MET A 355 -26.14 -4.22 -40.77
C MET A 355 -27.01 -5.46 -40.97
N GLN A 356 -28.25 -5.31 -41.44
CA GLN A 356 -29.09 -6.46 -41.79
C GLN A 356 -28.46 -7.30 -42.92
N GLN A 357 -27.81 -6.68 -43.90
CA GLN A 357 -27.08 -7.38 -44.97
C GLN A 357 -25.79 -8.06 -44.48
N ALA A 358 -25.04 -7.42 -43.58
CA ALA A 358 -23.84 -8.00 -43.00
C ALA A 358 -24.16 -9.23 -42.13
N VAL A 359 -25.19 -9.13 -41.28
CA VAL A 359 -25.66 -10.20 -40.39
C VAL A 359 -26.27 -11.39 -41.17
N ALA A 360 -26.98 -11.14 -42.27
CA ALA A 360 -27.59 -12.20 -43.09
C ALA A 360 -26.59 -13.22 -43.67
N GLN A 361 -25.29 -12.90 -43.69
CA GLN A 361 -24.23 -13.88 -43.98
C GLN A 361 -24.19 -15.02 -42.96
N MET A 362 -24.35 -14.71 -41.67
CA MET A 362 -24.37 -15.69 -40.58
C MET A 362 -25.60 -16.60 -40.66
N ASP A 363 -26.77 -16.05 -41.01
CA ASP A 363 -27.98 -16.84 -41.29
C ASP A 363 -27.78 -17.79 -42.47
N THR A 364 -27.21 -17.29 -43.58
CA THR A 364 -26.92 -18.09 -44.78
C THR A 364 -25.93 -19.23 -44.49
N ALA A 365 -24.98 -18.99 -43.58
CA ALA A 365 -24.02 -19.98 -43.11
C ALA A 365 -24.54 -20.87 -41.95
N GLY A 366 -25.78 -20.68 -41.49
CA GLY A 366 -26.36 -21.40 -40.37
C GLY A 366 -25.54 -21.29 -39.08
N MET A 367 -25.03 -20.09 -38.76
CA MET A 367 -24.38 -19.78 -37.48
C MET A 367 -25.43 -19.42 -36.42
N ASN A 368 -25.23 -19.89 -35.19
CA ASN A 368 -25.94 -19.32 -34.05
C ASN A 368 -25.36 -17.94 -33.76
N TYR A 369 -26.23 -16.95 -33.56
CA TYR A 369 -25.81 -15.67 -33.02
C TYR A 369 -26.88 -15.04 -32.12
N THR A 370 -26.46 -14.04 -31.34
CA THR A 370 -27.32 -13.22 -30.48
C THR A 370 -26.94 -11.74 -30.65
N LEU A 371 -27.95 -10.88 -30.74
CA LEU A 371 -27.81 -9.43 -30.79
C LEU A 371 -28.57 -8.81 -29.60
N ILE A 372 -27.98 -7.80 -28.99
CA ILE A 372 -28.65 -6.86 -28.08
C ILE A 372 -28.68 -5.47 -28.72
N ARG A 373 -29.37 -4.54 -28.05
CA ARG A 373 -29.55 -3.16 -28.50
C ARG A 373 -28.78 -2.21 -27.59
N GLY A 374 -27.97 -1.33 -28.18
CA GLY A 374 -27.26 -0.28 -27.44
C GLY A 374 -28.05 1.02 -27.33
N ASN A 375 -27.41 2.10 -26.83
CA ASN A 375 -28.08 3.39 -26.70
C ASN A 375 -28.14 4.20 -28.00
N HIS A 376 -27.17 4.09 -28.91
CA HIS A 376 -27.25 4.77 -30.20
C HIS A 376 -28.37 4.16 -31.07
N ASP A 377 -28.64 2.85 -30.94
CA ASP A 377 -29.76 2.10 -31.54
C ASP A 377 -31.18 2.51 -31.06
N SER A 378 -31.30 3.65 -30.38
CA SER A 378 -32.54 4.18 -29.83
C SER A 378 -32.80 5.66 -30.15
N TYR A 379 -31.85 6.36 -30.79
CA TYR A 379 -31.95 7.81 -30.98
C TYR A 379 -33.12 8.23 -31.88
N THR A 380 -33.72 9.36 -31.53
CA THR A 380 -34.83 10.04 -32.25
C THR A 380 -34.38 11.32 -32.94
N ASN A 381 -33.10 11.70 -32.81
CA ASN A 381 -32.59 12.98 -33.26
C ASN A 381 -32.41 13.00 -34.79
N THR A 382 -32.40 14.20 -35.37
CA THR A 382 -32.10 14.39 -36.80
C THR A 382 -30.60 14.62 -36.99
N LYS A 383 -29.96 13.80 -37.84
CA LYS A 383 -28.54 13.89 -38.22
C LYS A 383 -28.43 13.82 -39.75
N GLU A 384 -27.65 14.72 -40.35
CA GLU A 384 -27.50 14.84 -41.83
C GLU A 384 -28.81 14.81 -42.63
N GLY A 385 -29.90 15.39 -42.08
CA GLY A 385 -31.21 15.48 -42.73
C GLY A 385 -32.10 14.23 -42.58
N TYR A 386 -31.62 13.15 -41.96
CA TYR A 386 -32.41 11.97 -41.63
C TYR A 386 -32.77 11.97 -40.14
N THR A 387 -33.95 11.45 -39.78
CA THR A 387 -34.39 11.32 -38.38
C THR A 387 -34.25 9.88 -37.92
N GLY A 388 -33.61 9.67 -36.77
CA GLY A 388 -33.46 8.35 -36.15
C GLY A 388 -34.79 7.68 -35.83
N LEU A 389 -34.84 6.35 -35.95
CA LEU A 389 -36.07 5.56 -35.84
C LEU A 389 -36.64 5.46 -34.40
N GLY A 390 -35.96 6.04 -33.41
CA GLY A 390 -36.32 5.91 -32.01
C GLY A 390 -36.23 4.47 -31.50
N ASP A 391 -37.01 4.17 -30.48
CA ASP A 391 -37.06 2.83 -29.88
C ASP A 391 -37.45 1.70 -30.84
N THR A 392 -38.00 1.94 -32.05
CA THR A 392 -38.49 0.87 -32.94
C THR A 392 -37.45 0.35 -33.92
N GLY A 393 -36.26 0.97 -34.07
CA GLY A 393 -35.24 0.60 -35.06
C GLY A 393 -34.89 -0.89 -35.04
N PHE A 394 -34.35 -1.38 -33.92
CA PHE A 394 -33.94 -2.77 -33.72
C PHE A 394 -35.07 -3.79 -34.01
N ASP A 395 -36.28 -3.54 -33.49
CA ASP A 395 -37.45 -4.41 -33.73
C ASP A 395 -37.95 -4.36 -35.19
N THR A 396 -37.69 -3.29 -35.92
CA THR A 396 -38.10 -3.10 -37.33
C THR A 396 -37.22 -3.89 -38.31
N TYR A 397 -35.94 -4.12 -37.97
CA TYR A 397 -35.00 -4.84 -38.83
C TYR A 397 -34.71 -6.28 -38.38
N PHE A 398 -34.83 -6.59 -37.09
CA PHE A 398 -34.57 -7.93 -36.54
C PHE A 398 -35.78 -8.58 -35.86
N GLY A 399 -36.85 -7.83 -35.57
CA GLY A 399 -38.05 -8.35 -34.91
C GLY A 399 -38.99 -9.16 -35.79
N LYS A 400 -40.09 -9.61 -35.18
CA LYS A 400 -41.12 -10.51 -35.73
C LYS A 400 -41.70 -10.12 -37.09
N ASN A 401 -41.84 -8.81 -37.32
CA ASN A 401 -42.49 -8.26 -38.50
C ASN A 401 -41.48 -7.81 -39.58
N ALA A 402 -40.18 -7.90 -39.30
CA ALA A 402 -39.14 -7.61 -40.27
C ALA A 402 -39.14 -8.68 -41.38
N THR A 403 -39.19 -8.25 -42.64
CA THR A 403 -39.40 -9.12 -43.80
C THR A 403 -38.32 -10.20 -43.92
N GLY A 404 -38.66 -11.43 -43.53
CA GLY A 404 -37.73 -12.55 -43.57
C GLY A 404 -36.69 -12.56 -42.45
N SER A 405 -36.95 -11.93 -41.29
CA SER A 405 -36.03 -11.99 -40.13
C SER A 405 -35.75 -13.43 -39.69
N ALA A 406 -34.60 -13.93 -40.13
CA ALA A 406 -34.06 -15.19 -39.68
C ALA A 406 -33.63 -15.10 -38.21
N TYR A 407 -33.18 -13.94 -37.71
CA TYR A 407 -32.88 -13.73 -36.28
C TYR A 407 -34.07 -14.07 -35.36
N TYR A 408 -35.24 -13.46 -35.62
CA TYR A 408 -36.44 -13.74 -34.81
C TYR A 408 -36.82 -15.24 -34.87
N LYS A 409 -36.67 -15.86 -36.05
CA LYS A 409 -36.88 -17.31 -36.19
C LYS A 409 -35.87 -18.11 -35.38
N GLN A 410 -34.57 -17.79 -35.46
CA GLN A 410 -33.51 -18.46 -34.73
C GLN A 410 -33.71 -18.43 -33.21
N VAL A 411 -34.13 -17.27 -32.67
CA VAL A 411 -34.49 -17.13 -31.24
C VAL A 411 -35.73 -17.96 -30.91
N SER A 412 -36.76 -17.95 -31.76
CA SER A 412 -37.98 -18.75 -31.56
C SER A 412 -37.78 -20.26 -31.71
N ASP A 413 -36.77 -20.71 -32.46
CA ASP A 413 -36.45 -22.12 -32.67
C ASP A 413 -35.62 -22.71 -31.50
N HIS A 414 -34.76 -21.89 -30.87
CA HIS A 414 -33.72 -22.34 -29.93
C HIS A 414 -33.76 -21.63 -28.55
N GLY A 415 -34.84 -20.92 -28.23
CA GLY A 415 -34.86 -20.00 -27.10
C GLY A 415 -36.22 -19.37 -26.84
N GLY A 416 -36.23 -18.08 -26.53
CA GLY A 416 -37.47 -17.34 -26.31
C GLY A 416 -37.28 -15.86 -26.00
N PHE A 417 -38.39 -15.22 -25.63
CA PHE A 417 -38.55 -13.76 -25.51
C PHE A 417 -39.17 -13.40 -24.17
N TYR A 418 -38.90 -12.20 -23.66
CA TYR A 418 -39.69 -11.58 -22.59
C TYR A 418 -41.07 -11.13 -23.13
N ASP A 419 -41.08 -10.47 -24.28
CA ASP A 419 -42.29 -10.18 -25.08
C ASP A 419 -42.11 -10.73 -26.49
N THR A 420 -43.02 -11.61 -26.92
CA THR A 420 -43.04 -12.23 -28.27
C THR A 420 -43.24 -11.24 -29.42
N ASN A 421 -43.32 -9.93 -29.17
CA ASN A 421 -43.41 -8.90 -30.18
C ASN A 421 -42.11 -8.08 -30.32
N SER A 422 -41.11 -8.29 -29.45
CA SER A 422 -39.83 -7.58 -29.48
C SER A 422 -38.63 -8.53 -29.33
N VAL A 423 -37.50 -8.18 -29.94
CA VAL A 423 -36.23 -8.92 -29.85
C VAL A 423 -35.25 -8.35 -28.81
N ARG A 424 -35.63 -7.28 -28.11
CA ARG A 424 -34.77 -6.57 -27.13
C ARG A 424 -34.33 -7.39 -25.93
N ASN A 425 -35.20 -8.27 -25.45
CA ASN A 425 -34.96 -9.10 -24.26
C ASN A 425 -35.31 -10.54 -24.60
N THR A 426 -34.27 -11.35 -24.80
CA THR A 426 -34.35 -12.71 -25.34
C THR A 426 -33.43 -13.65 -24.58
N TYR A 427 -33.63 -14.96 -24.77
CA TYR A 427 -32.66 -15.95 -24.35
C TYR A 427 -32.50 -17.01 -25.43
N ARG A 428 -31.37 -17.72 -25.41
CA ARG A 428 -31.07 -18.82 -26.32
C ARG A 428 -30.42 -19.97 -25.56
N LYS A 429 -30.79 -21.19 -25.91
CA LYS A 429 -30.17 -22.41 -25.41
C LYS A 429 -29.29 -23.02 -26.50
N LEU A 430 -28.12 -23.48 -26.09
CA LEU A 430 -27.15 -24.16 -26.94
C LEU A 430 -26.61 -25.38 -26.18
N THR A 431 -26.17 -26.40 -26.91
CA THR A 431 -25.42 -27.52 -26.33
C THR A 431 -24.20 -27.76 -27.19
N VAL A 432 -23.02 -27.69 -26.59
CA VAL A 432 -21.73 -27.90 -27.26
C VAL A 432 -21.01 -29.02 -26.52
N GLY A 433 -20.68 -30.10 -27.23
CA GLY A 433 -20.24 -31.33 -26.57
C GLY A 433 -21.29 -31.84 -25.58
N ASN A 434 -20.94 -31.92 -24.30
CA ASN A 434 -21.86 -32.26 -23.22
C ASN A 434 -22.44 -31.03 -22.49
N THR A 435 -21.92 -29.84 -22.75
CA THR A 435 -22.19 -28.63 -21.96
C THR A 435 -23.40 -27.88 -22.49
N LYS A 436 -24.34 -27.62 -21.58
CA LYS A 436 -25.54 -26.83 -21.86
C LYS A 436 -25.27 -25.37 -21.51
N TRP A 437 -25.52 -24.50 -22.48
CA TRP A 437 -25.38 -23.06 -22.33
C TRP A 437 -26.75 -22.38 -22.40
N LEU A 438 -26.97 -21.43 -21.52
CA LEU A 438 -28.12 -20.52 -21.53
C LEU A 438 -27.59 -19.10 -21.69
N ILE A 439 -27.78 -18.52 -22.87
CA ILE A 439 -27.39 -17.15 -23.18
C ILE A 439 -28.61 -16.26 -22.91
N ILE A 440 -28.49 -15.27 -22.03
CA ILE A 440 -29.56 -14.32 -21.69
C ILE A 440 -29.17 -12.94 -22.21
N CYS A 441 -29.95 -12.43 -23.15
CA CYS A 441 -29.67 -11.20 -23.90
C CYS A 441 -30.61 -10.09 -23.42
N LEU A 442 -30.04 -9.06 -22.80
CA LEU A 442 -30.77 -8.00 -22.11
C LEU A 442 -30.61 -6.66 -22.82
N ASP A 443 -31.71 -5.93 -22.95
CA ASP A 443 -31.72 -4.55 -23.42
C ASP A 443 -30.91 -3.65 -22.47
N TYR A 444 -30.21 -2.66 -23.00
CA TYR A 444 -29.47 -1.71 -22.17
C TYR A 444 -30.38 -0.95 -21.16
N ARG A 445 -31.69 -0.85 -21.45
CA ARG A 445 -32.74 -0.31 -20.57
C ARG A 445 -33.62 -1.39 -19.92
N ALA A 446 -33.13 -2.61 -19.71
CA ALA A 446 -33.91 -3.68 -19.09
C ALA A 446 -34.49 -3.27 -17.71
N SER A 447 -35.77 -3.57 -17.46
CA SER A 447 -36.52 -3.17 -16.27
C SER A 447 -36.46 -4.21 -15.14
N ASN A 448 -36.91 -3.85 -13.93
CA ASN A 448 -37.00 -4.78 -12.79
C ASN A 448 -37.81 -6.06 -13.11
N SER A 449 -38.83 -5.96 -13.98
CA SER A 449 -39.61 -7.13 -14.43
C SER A 449 -38.84 -8.01 -15.42
N VAL A 450 -37.94 -7.44 -16.23
CA VAL A 450 -37.00 -8.21 -17.07
C VAL A 450 -35.93 -8.89 -16.20
N MET A 451 -35.38 -8.22 -15.17
CA MET A 451 -34.46 -8.86 -14.21
C MET A 451 -35.12 -10.06 -13.52
N THR A 452 -36.37 -9.89 -13.08
CA THR A 452 -37.17 -10.97 -12.48
C THR A 452 -37.38 -12.13 -13.46
N TRP A 453 -37.68 -11.85 -14.73
CA TRP A 453 -37.82 -12.88 -15.77
C TRP A 453 -36.50 -13.62 -16.04
N ALA A 454 -35.38 -12.89 -16.16
CA ALA A 454 -34.05 -13.47 -16.36
C ALA A 454 -33.62 -14.35 -15.18
N GLY A 455 -33.86 -13.92 -13.94
CA GLY A 455 -33.59 -14.73 -12.75
C GLY A 455 -34.41 -16.01 -12.70
N ASN A 456 -35.68 -15.96 -13.13
CA ASN A 456 -36.50 -17.17 -13.31
C ASN A 456 -35.94 -18.11 -14.41
N LEU A 457 -35.27 -17.59 -15.43
CA LEU A 457 -34.56 -18.44 -16.42
C LEU A 457 -33.33 -19.11 -15.78
N CYS A 458 -32.50 -18.39 -15.02
CA CYS A 458 -31.36 -19.00 -14.31
C CYS A 458 -31.83 -20.11 -13.35
N ALA A 459 -32.81 -19.80 -12.49
CA ALA A 459 -33.34 -20.71 -11.47
C ALA A 459 -34.07 -21.94 -12.04
N SER A 460 -34.68 -21.83 -13.23
CA SER A 460 -35.36 -22.97 -13.89
C SER A 460 -34.43 -23.83 -14.75
N ASN A 461 -33.15 -23.45 -14.90
CA ASN A 461 -32.16 -24.16 -15.71
C ASN A 461 -30.82 -24.36 -14.97
N PRO A 462 -30.82 -24.93 -13.74
CA PRO A 462 -29.62 -25.08 -12.90
C PRO A 462 -28.57 -26.05 -13.48
N ASP A 463 -28.90 -26.78 -14.55
CA ASP A 463 -28.02 -27.67 -15.30
C ASP A 463 -27.42 -27.00 -16.57
N HIS A 464 -27.58 -25.69 -16.73
CA HIS A 464 -26.99 -24.89 -17.81
C HIS A 464 -26.03 -23.85 -17.22
N LYS A 465 -24.83 -23.71 -17.83
CA LYS A 465 -23.92 -22.58 -17.62
C LYS A 465 -24.53 -21.33 -18.27
N VAL A 466 -24.61 -20.22 -17.54
CA VAL A 466 -25.29 -18.98 -18.00
C VAL A 466 -24.29 -17.90 -18.37
N ILE A 467 -24.46 -17.36 -19.58
CA ILE A 467 -23.80 -16.12 -20.05
C ILE A 467 -24.88 -15.04 -20.18
N ILE A 468 -24.65 -13.88 -19.58
CA ILE A 468 -25.52 -12.70 -19.73
C ILE A 468 -24.85 -11.73 -20.71
N THR A 469 -25.59 -11.20 -21.69
CA THR A 469 -25.11 -10.11 -22.56
C THR A 469 -25.95 -8.86 -22.35
N THR A 470 -25.30 -7.72 -22.08
CA THR A 470 -25.98 -6.44 -21.83
C THR A 470 -25.05 -5.26 -22.14
N HIS A 471 -25.51 -4.30 -22.96
CA HIS A 471 -24.65 -3.27 -23.55
C HIS A 471 -24.00 -2.35 -22.50
N ILE A 472 -24.81 -1.67 -21.66
CA ILE A 472 -24.29 -0.90 -20.52
C ILE A 472 -24.14 -1.83 -19.31
N TYR A 473 -22.89 -2.12 -18.95
CA TYR A 473 -22.57 -2.91 -17.75
C TYR A 473 -21.31 -2.43 -17.02
N LEU A 474 -20.10 -2.64 -17.57
CA LEU A 474 -18.84 -2.27 -16.91
C LEU A 474 -18.27 -0.92 -17.38
N ASN A 475 -17.52 -0.24 -16.52
CA ASN A 475 -16.54 0.80 -16.90
C ASN A 475 -15.22 0.17 -17.41
N ALA A 476 -14.29 1.00 -17.88
CA ALA A 476 -12.96 0.54 -18.33
C ALA A 476 -12.08 0.06 -17.15
N GLU A 477 -12.52 0.33 -15.92
CA GLU A 477 -11.85 -0.04 -14.68
C GLU A 477 -12.30 -1.42 -14.13
N GLY A 478 -13.20 -2.12 -14.84
CA GLY A 478 -13.65 -3.49 -14.57
C GLY A 478 -14.92 -3.64 -13.73
N GLU A 479 -15.69 -2.57 -13.53
CA GLU A 479 -16.67 -2.45 -12.45
C GLU A 479 -18.08 -2.13 -12.96
N PRO A 480 -19.15 -2.70 -12.36
CA PRO A 480 -20.53 -2.38 -12.74
C PRO A 480 -20.86 -0.88 -12.61
N ILE A 481 -21.27 -0.24 -13.71
CA ILE A 481 -21.57 1.19 -13.77
C ILE A 481 -22.77 1.53 -12.87
N SER A 482 -22.55 2.44 -11.92
CA SER A 482 -23.62 3.02 -11.10
C SER A 482 -24.16 4.32 -11.70
N TYR A 483 -25.47 4.38 -11.91
CA TYR A 483 -26.19 5.64 -12.13
C TYR A 483 -27.22 5.79 -11.02
N GLY A 484 -27.00 6.75 -10.12
CA GLY A 484 -27.79 6.89 -8.89
C GLY A 484 -29.22 7.39 -9.12
N GLY A 485 -30.22 6.54 -8.82
CA GLY A 485 -31.54 6.99 -8.40
C GLY A 485 -32.75 6.54 -9.22
N LEU A 486 -33.89 6.49 -8.51
CA LEU A 486 -35.27 6.20 -8.94
C LEU A 486 -35.64 4.71 -9.13
N SER A 487 -36.68 4.28 -8.42
CA SER A 487 -37.07 2.88 -8.19
C SER A 487 -37.73 2.15 -9.37
N ASP A 488 -38.04 2.85 -10.47
CA ASP A 488 -38.61 2.31 -11.71
C ASP A 488 -37.82 2.70 -12.97
N SER A 489 -36.58 3.17 -12.78
CA SER A 489 -35.62 3.40 -13.86
C SER A 489 -35.16 2.10 -14.55
N PRO A 490 -34.62 2.17 -15.78
CA PRO A 490 -33.84 1.07 -16.35
C PRO A 490 -32.66 0.70 -15.46
N ASN A 491 -32.37 -0.60 -15.37
CA ASN A 491 -31.30 -1.12 -14.51
C ASN A 491 -29.93 -0.74 -15.08
N ASN A 492 -29.07 -0.12 -14.25
CA ASN A 492 -27.68 0.23 -14.59
C ASN A 492 -26.76 -1.03 -14.53
N GLY A 493 -25.44 -0.87 -14.37
CA GLY A 493 -24.53 -2.00 -14.18
C GLY A 493 -24.72 -2.67 -12.83
N ASP A 494 -24.58 -1.88 -11.75
CA ASP A 494 -24.80 -2.28 -10.36
C ASP A 494 -26.12 -3.05 -10.16
N ASP A 495 -27.21 -2.53 -10.72
CA ASP A 495 -28.53 -3.16 -10.63
C ASP A 495 -28.55 -4.56 -11.26
N LYS A 496 -27.91 -4.74 -12.43
CA LYS A 496 -27.82 -6.04 -13.13
C LYS A 496 -26.91 -7.01 -12.37
N TRP A 497 -25.83 -6.52 -11.74
CA TRP A 497 -25.00 -7.33 -10.84
C TRP A 497 -25.81 -7.80 -9.62
N ASN A 498 -26.38 -6.87 -8.87
CA ASN A 498 -27.03 -7.13 -7.58
C ASN A 498 -28.37 -7.88 -7.70
N LYS A 499 -29.15 -7.68 -8.77
CA LYS A 499 -30.48 -8.30 -8.94
C LYS A 499 -30.47 -9.58 -9.79
N LEU A 500 -29.38 -9.85 -10.50
CA LEU A 500 -29.29 -10.98 -11.44
C LEU A 500 -27.94 -11.70 -11.39
N ALA A 501 -26.85 -11.09 -11.86
CA ALA A 501 -25.63 -11.84 -12.18
C ALA A 501 -24.98 -12.48 -10.94
N SER A 502 -24.92 -11.76 -9.81
CA SER A 502 -24.40 -12.29 -8.54
C SER A 502 -25.29 -13.34 -7.86
N GLN A 503 -26.56 -13.44 -8.25
CA GLN A 503 -27.61 -14.08 -7.42
C GLN A 503 -27.79 -15.58 -7.67
N TYR A 504 -27.30 -16.11 -8.80
CA TYR A 504 -27.54 -17.51 -9.20
C TYR A 504 -26.23 -18.26 -9.41
N ALA A 505 -26.12 -19.44 -8.79
CA ALA A 505 -24.90 -20.26 -8.75
C ALA A 505 -24.41 -20.76 -10.13
N ASN A 506 -25.25 -20.66 -11.16
CA ASN A 506 -24.95 -21.09 -12.54
C ASN A 506 -24.68 -19.92 -13.50
N VAL A 507 -24.58 -18.68 -13.01
CA VAL A 507 -24.05 -17.55 -13.80
C VAL A 507 -22.52 -17.62 -13.77
N GLU A 508 -21.95 -17.73 -14.96
CA GLU A 508 -20.50 -17.89 -15.18
C GLU A 508 -19.90 -16.60 -15.76
N MET A 509 -20.64 -15.91 -16.63
CA MET A 509 -20.13 -14.76 -17.38
C MET A 509 -21.14 -13.64 -17.60
N VAL A 510 -20.66 -12.40 -17.65
CA VAL A 510 -21.40 -11.23 -18.15
C VAL A 510 -20.56 -10.47 -19.18
N LEU A 511 -21.12 -10.16 -20.35
CA LEU A 511 -20.44 -9.47 -21.45
C LEU A 511 -21.13 -8.15 -21.81
N SER A 512 -20.35 -7.09 -22.05
CA SER A 512 -20.86 -5.74 -22.35
C SER A 512 -20.01 -4.94 -23.34
N GLY A 513 -20.53 -3.78 -23.76
CA GLY A 513 -19.87 -2.79 -24.62
C GLY A 513 -19.96 -1.39 -23.99
N HIS A 514 -20.32 -0.37 -24.79
CA HIS A 514 -20.58 1.02 -24.39
C HIS A 514 -19.37 1.88 -23.96
N ILE A 515 -18.39 1.30 -23.26
CA ILE A 515 -17.23 2.04 -22.72
C ILE A 515 -15.97 1.69 -23.51
N GLY A 516 -15.54 2.62 -24.36
CA GLY A 516 -14.44 2.41 -25.31
C GLY A 516 -13.08 2.18 -24.66
N SER A 517 -12.42 1.10 -25.08
CA SER A 517 -11.13 0.63 -24.55
C SER A 517 -10.31 -0.04 -25.66
N GLU A 518 -8.98 0.11 -25.65
CA GLU A 518 -8.07 -0.71 -26.47
C GLU A 518 -7.78 -2.09 -25.84
N ARG A 519 -8.22 -2.31 -24.59
CA ARG A 519 -8.09 -3.56 -23.83
C ARG A 519 -9.42 -4.27 -23.60
N LEU A 520 -9.40 -5.60 -23.60
CA LEU A 520 -10.49 -6.45 -23.11
C LEU A 520 -10.52 -6.45 -21.57
N VAL A 521 -11.15 -5.42 -21.03
CA VAL A 521 -11.34 -5.21 -19.60
C VAL A 521 -12.10 -6.39 -19.00
N THR A 522 -11.47 -7.07 -18.04
CA THR A 522 -11.95 -8.34 -17.46
C THR A 522 -11.77 -8.33 -15.94
N THR A 523 -12.76 -8.86 -15.23
CA THR A 523 -12.67 -9.13 -13.78
C THR A 523 -13.36 -10.44 -13.42
N GLN A 524 -12.97 -11.04 -12.29
CA GLN A 524 -13.59 -12.24 -11.74
C GLN A 524 -14.08 -11.96 -10.31
N VAL A 525 -15.39 -11.94 -10.11
CA VAL A 525 -16.01 -11.56 -8.83
C VAL A 525 -16.91 -12.68 -8.33
N LYS A 526 -16.89 -12.97 -7.02
CA LYS A 526 -17.71 -14.04 -6.43
C LYS A 526 -19.18 -13.63 -6.30
N GLY A 527 -20.08 -14.47 -6.80
CA GLY A 527 -21.52 -14.38 -6.57
C GLY A 527 -21.91 -14.85 -5.15
N VAL A 528 -23.15 -14.58 -4.74
CA VAL A 528 -23.65 -14.89 -3.37
C VAL A 528 -23.70 -16.38 -3.04
N ASN A 529 -23.50 -17.25 -4.04
CA ASN A 529 -23.45 -18.70 -3.90
C ASN A 529 -22.01 -19.26 -3.90
N GLY A 530 -20.98 -18.40 -3.98
CA GLY A 530 -19.57 -18.79 -4.03
C GLY A 530 -19.04 -19.15 -5.44
N ASN A 531 -19.91 -19.15 -6.46
CA ASN A 531 -19.50 -19.23 -7.86
C ASN A 531 -18.68 -17.99 -8.28
N THR A 532 -17.73 -18.17 -9.19
CA THR A 532 -17.06 -17.04 -9.85
C THR A 532 -17.95 -16.53 -10.98
N VAL A 533 -18.01 -15.21 -11.17
CA VAL A 533 -18.61 -14.59 -12.34
C VAL A 533 -17.54 -13.77 -13.05
N THR A 534 -17.21 -14.16 -14.28
CA THR A 534 -16.27 -13.44 -15.13
C THR A 534 -17.01 -12.34 -15.89
N GLN A 535 -16.71 -11.08 -15.58
CA GLN A 535 -17.35 -9.93 -16.21
C GLN A 535 -16.36 -9.33 -17.21
N MET A 536 -16.82 -9.06 -18.44
CA MET A 536 -15.95 -8.61 -19.54
C MET A 536 -16.58 -7.47 -20.34
N LEU A 537 -15.77 -6.47 -20.66
CA LEU A 537 -16.09 -5.33 -21.51
C LEU A 537 -15.34 -5.46 -22.85
N ILE A 538 -16.11 -5.45 -23.94
CA ILE A 538 -15.66 -5.61 -25.32
C ILE A 538 -16.19 -4.41 -26.11
N ASP A 539 -15.44 -3.32 -26.11
CA ASP A 539 -15.75 -2.16 -26.93
C ASP A 539 -14.46 -1.44 -27.36
N SER A 540 -14.20 -1.41 -28.67
CA SER A 540 -13.04 -0.79 -29.29
C SER A 540 -13.37 0.50 -30.06
N GLN A 541 -14.57 1.09 -29.88
CA GLN A 541 -15.14 2.14 -30.73
C GLN A 541 -14.28 3.39 -30.97
N ASP A 542 -13.23 3.65 -30.19
CA ASP A 542 -12.28 4.76 -30.38
C ASP A 542 -10.82 4.32 -30.61
N SER A 543 -10.49 3.02 -30.54
CA SER A 543 -9.11 2.53 -30.70
C SER A 543 -8.54 2.78 -32.10
N ASP A 544 -9.40 2.87 -33.11
CA ASP A 544 -9.06 3.15 -34.49
C ASP A 544 -9.96 4.24 -35.08
N GLY A 545 -9.62 5.50 -34.84
CA GLY A 545 -10.31 6.65 -35.45
C GLY A 545 -10.24 6.69 -36.99
N SER A 546 -9.42 5.85 -37.63
CA SER A 546 -9.34 5.75 -39.09
C SER A 546 -10.41 4.84 -39.69
N LEU A 547 -11.00 3.93 -38.91
CA LEU A 547 -12.19 3.13 -39.24
C LEU A 547 -13.45 3.61 -38.50
N GLY A 548 -13.31 4.16 -37.29
CA GLY A 548 -14.39 4.27 -36.30
C GLY A 548 -14.43 3.09 -35.33
N GLY A 549 -13.26 2.55 -34.96
CA GLY A 549 -13.07 1.56 -33.90
C GLY A 549 -13.51 0.12 -34.15
N CYS A 550 -14.23 -0.17 -35.24
CA CYS A 550 -14.64 -1.56 -35.54
C CYS A 550 -13.54 -2.38 -36.23
N GLY A 551 -13.85 -3.67 -36.46
CA GLY A 551 -12.96 -4.65 -37.09
C GLY A 551 -12.39 -5.67 -36.12
N TYR A 552 -12.65 -5.52 -34.81
CA TYR A 552 -12.15 -6.40 -33.76
C TYR A 552 -13.18 -7.47 -33.37
N VAL A 553 -12.69 -8.69 -33.13
CA VAL A 553 -13.46 -9.84 -32.65
C VAL A 553 -12.72 -10.43 -31.44
N ALA A 554 -13.41 -10.58 -30.32
CA ALA A 554 -12.92 -11.37 -29.19
C ALA A 554 -13.37 -12.83 -29.36
N LEU A 555 -12.45 -13.77 -29.42
CA LEU A 555 -12.75 -15.20 -29.41
C LEU A 555 -12.44 -15.78 -28.04
N TYR A 556 -13.45 -16.36 -27.40
CA TYR A 556 -13.30 -17.16 -26.19
C TYR A 556 -13.17 -18.62 -26.63
N ARG A 557 -11.93 -19.11 -26.64
CA ARG A 557 -11.55 -20.46 -27.07
C ARG A 557 -11.69 -21.39 -25.86
N PHE A 558 -12.83 -22.07 -25.72
CA PHE A 558 -13.16 -22.93 -24.58
C PHE A 558 -12.53 -24.33 -24.67
N ASN A 559 -12.30 -24.97 -23.52
CA ASN A 559 -12.05 -26.41 -23.41
C ASN A 559 -13.31 -27.25 -23.75
N ALA A 560 -13.28 -28.56 -23.49
CA ALA A 560 -14.33 -29.50 -23.95
C ALA A 560 -15.62 -29.49 -23.10
N ASP A 561 -15.56 -28.99 -21.86
CA ASP A 561 -16.69 -28.90 -20.93
C ASP A 561 -17.10 -27.46 -20.59
N GLY A 562 -16.33 -26.46 -21.01
CA GLY A 562 -16.67 -25.05 -20.79
C GLY A 562 -16.41 -24.56 -19.37
N SER A 563 -15.46 -25.17 -18.65
CA SER A 563 -14.92 -24.65 -17.39
C SER A 563 -13.85 -23.56 -17.61
N GLU A 564 -13.09 -23.63 -18.70
CA GLU A 564 -11.94 -22.75 -18.95
C GLU A 564 -11.96 -22.21 -20.39
N PHE A 565 -11.41 -21.01 -20.61
CA PHE A 565 -11.16 -20.48 -21.95
C PHE A 565 -9.87 -19.67 -22.07
N TYR A 566 -9.35 -19.59 -23.29
CA TYR A 566 -8.29 -18.67 -23.69
C TYR A 566 -8.87 -17.58 -24.59
N THR A 567 -8.51 -16.32 -24.36
CA THR A 567 -9.00 -15.16 -25.10
C THR A 567 -8.07 -14.86 -26.28
N GLU A 568 -8.66 -14.60 -27.45
CA GLU A 568 -7.96 -14.07 -28.61
C GLU A 568 -8.66 -12.79 -29.09
N TYR A 569 -8.00 -11.62 -29.01
CA TYR A 569 -8.57 -10.36 -29.51
C TYR A 569 -7.97 -9.99 -30.87
N TYR A 570 -8.75 -10.20 -31.93
CA TYR A 570 -8.27 -10.21 -33.31
C TYR A 570 -8.84 -9.06 -34.15
N SER A 571 -7.98 -8.33 -34.86
CA SER A 571 -8.37 -7.33 -35.85
C SER A 571 -8.47 -7.97 -37.23
N VAL A 572 -9.70 -8.13 -37.72
CA VAL A 572 -10.02 -8.65 -39.06
C VAL A 572 -9.45 -7.76 -40.17
N GLU A 573 -9.44 -6.44 -39.96
CA GLU A 573 -8.97 -5.46 -40.95
C GLU A 573 -7.43 -5.43 -41.07
N LYS A 574 -6.70 -5.92 -40.06
CA LYS A 574 -5.23 -5.89 -39.97
C LYS A 574 -4.59 -7.29 -39.97
N ASP A 575 -5.41 -8.34 -39.93
CA ASP A 575 -5.02 -9.76 -39.90
C ASP A 575 -4.03 -10.11 -38.77
N ARG A 576 -4.22 -9.49 -37.59
CA ARG A 576 -3.35 -9.57 -36.41
C ARG A 576 -4.13 -9.51 -35.10
N TYR A 577 -3.55 -9.99 -34.01
CA TYR A 577 -4.11 -9.86 -32.66
C TYR A 577 -3.62 -8.57 -31.98
N LEU A 578 -4.46 -7.91 -31.19
CA LEU A 578 -4.20 -6.62 -30.55
C LEU A 578 -3.78 -6.79 -29.07
N LEU A 579 -2.57 -6.34 -28.73
CA LEU A 579 -1.93 -6.32 -27.41
C LEU A 579 -1.77 -7.68 -26.72
N THR A 580 -0.56 -7.99 -26.23
CA THR A 580 -0.27 -9.16 -25.38
C THR A 580 -1.23 -9.27 -24.18
N ALA A 581 -1.54 -8.13 -23.54
CA ALA A 581 -2.44 -8.05 -22.40
C ALA A 581 -3.89 -8.50 -22.67
N ASN A 582 -4.33 -8.57 -23.92
CA ASN A 582 -5.68 -9.04 -24.29
C ASN A 582 -5.73 -10.55 -24.58
N GLN A 583 -4.60 -11.25 -24.55
CA GLN A 583 -4.48 -12.67 -24.94
C GLN A 583 -4.27 -13.56 -23.71
N PHE A 584 -5.21 -13.46 -22.76
CA PHE A 584 -5.14 -14.09 -21.43
C PHE A 584 -5.98 -15.37 -21.35
N TYR A 585 -5.70 -16.17 -20.32
CA TYR A 585 -6.45 -17.38 -19.96
C TYR A 585 -7.40 -17.09 -18.78
N VAL A 586 -8.54 -17.79 -18.75
CA VAL A 586 -9.56 -17.69 -17.68
C VAL A 586 -10.05 -19.08 -17.30
N ASP A 587 -9.97 -19.39 -16.00
CA ASP A 587 -10.70 -20.49 -15.37
C ASP A 587 -11.97 -19.93 -14.70
N LEU A 588 -13.15 -20.45 -15.04
CA LEU A 588 -14.43 -20.05 -14.45
C LEU A 588 -14.68 -20.70 -13.08
N GLU A 589 -14.03 -21.83 -12.79
CA GLU A 589 -14.29 -22.66 -11.60
C GLU A 589 -13.28 -22.40 -10.47
N ALA A 590 -12.30 -21.52 -10.70
CA ALA A 590 -11.21 -21.17 -9.78
C ALA A 590 -11.65 -20.73 -8.35
N GLU A 591 -10.93 -21.23 -7.34
CA GLU A 591 -11.03 -20.78 -5.94
C GLU A 591 -10.24 -19.48 -5.65
N GLY A 592 -10.50 -18.44 -6.46
CA GLY A 592 -10.29 -17.05 -6.05
C GLY A 592 -8.86 -16.49 -6.10
N THR A 593 -8.47 -15.98 -7.26
CA THR A 593 -7.53 -14.86 -7.38
C THR A 593 -8.22 -13.73 -8.13
N GLU A 594 -8.26 -12.50 -7.57
CA GLU A 594 -8.74 -11.32 -8.29
C GLU A 594 -7.71 -10.93 -9.38
N GLN A 595 -7.80 -11.55 -10.57
CA GLN A 595 -7.04 -11.11 -11.75
C GLN A 595 -7.71 -9.89 -12.40
N THR A 596 -7.54 -8.72 -11.78
CA THR A 596 -7.70 -7.43 -12.49
C THR A 596 -6.44 -7.11 -13.28
N LEU A 597 -6.38 -7.56 -14.53
CA LEU A 597 -5.36 -7.15 -15.51
C LEU A 597 -5.71 -5.76 -16.09
N ILE A 598 -5.75 -4.73 -15.23
CA ILE A 598 -6.16 -3.37 -15.57
C ILE A 598 -5.21 -2.38 -14.89
N ASP A 599 -4.71 -1.40 -15.64
CA ASP A 599 -3.98 -0.24 -15.07
C ASP A 599 -4.86 0.46 -14.01
N TRP A 600 -4.26 0.78 -12.88
CA TRP A 600 -4.93 1.36 -11.72
C TRP A 600 -5.41 2.80 -11.99
N ASP A 601 -6.65 3.12 -11.62
CA ASP A 601 -7.21 4.48 -11.56
C ASP A 601 -7.29 4.94 -10.09
N PRO A 602 -6.63 6.06 -9.70
CA PRO A 602 -6.70 6.62 -8.34
C PRO A 602 -8.09 7.00 -7.85
N LEU A 603 -8.99 7.30 -8.78
CA LEU A 603 -10.05 8.30 -8.58
C LEU A 603 -11.44 7.67 -8.44
N ARG A 604 -11.54 6.37 -8.68
CA ARG A 604 -12.78 5.59 -8.70
C ARG A 604 -12.64 4.40 -7.78
N GLY A 605 -13.41 4.42 -6.70
CA GLY A 605 -13.44 3.39 -5.69
C GLY A 605 -14.77 2.67 -5.64
N ASN A 606 -14.75 1.35 -5.39
CA ASN A 606 -15.95 0.53 -5.26
C ASN A 606 -16.53 0.56 -3.85
N GLN A 607 -17.85 0.49 -3.75
CA GLN A 607 -18.48 0.20 -2.46
C GLN A 607 -18.08 -1.22 -2.01
N PRO A 608 -17.54 -1.39 -0.79
CA PRO A 608 -17.15 -2.71 -0.32
C PRO A 608 -18.40 -3.59 -0.10
N SER A 609 -18.22 -4.92 -0.21
CA SER A 609 -19.30 -5.86 0.13
C SER A 609 -19.64 -5.81 1.63
N GLY A 610 -20.90 -6.08 1.98
CA GLY A 610 -21.42 -5.97 3.35
C GLY A 610 -22.53 -4.92 3.46
N SER A 611 -22.94 -4.60 4.70
CA SER A 611 -23.99 -3.61 4.98
C SER A 611 -23.51 -2.46 5.87
N GLY A 612 -22.24 -2.50 6.31
CA GLY A 612 -21.68 -1.55 7.26
C GLY A 612 -22.24 -1.69 8.68
N THR A 613 -22.90 -2.78 9.01
CA THR A 613 -23.40 -3.05 10.39
C THR A 613 -22.40 -3.90 11.17
N GLU A 614 -22.42 -3.88 12.50
CA GLU A 614 -21.51 -4.66 13.35
C GLU A 614 -21.52 -6.17 13.00
N ALA A 615 -22.70 -6.72 12.72
CA ALA A 615 -22.89 -8.13 12.33
C ALA A 615 -22.63 -8.41 10.82
N SER A 616 -22.38 -7.39 10.01
CA SER A 616 -22.14 -7.47 8.56
C SER A 616 -21.38 -6.21 8.10
N PRO A 617 -20.11 -6.06 8.52
CA PRO A 617 -19.31 -4.87 8.24
C PRO A 617 -18.96 -4.78 6.75
N TYR A 618 -18.54 -3.60 6.30
CA TYR A 618 -17.97 -3.44 4.97
C TYR A 618 -16.59 -4.12 4.91
N LEU A 619 -16.43 -5.08 3.99
CA LEU A 619 -15.24 -5.93 3.88
C LEU A 619 -14.20 -5.30 2.96
N ILE A 620 -13.08 -4.87 3.55
CA ILE A 620 -12.03 -4.10 2.89
C ILE A 620 -10.93 -5.07 2.41
N SER A 621 -11.02 -5.50 1.15
CA SER A 621 -10.06 -6.41 0.50
C SER A 621 -9.14 -5.79 -0.56
N HIS A 622 -9.33 -4.51 -0.93
CA HIS A 622 -8.69 -3.93 -2.11
C HIS A 622 -8.49 -2.41 -1.96
N VAL A 623 -7.47 -1.84 -2.61
CA VAL A 623 -7.16 -0.39 -2.55
C VAL A 623 -8.36 0.47 -2.95
N LYS A 624 -9.13 0.05 -3.96
CA LYS A 624 -10.34 0.77 -4.40
C LYS A 624 -11.42 0.90 -3.34
N HIS A 625 -11.46 0.02 -2.33
CA HIS A 625 -12.36 0.18 -1.18
C HIS A 625 -11.95 1.35 -0.27
N LEU A 626 -10.64 1.59 -0.11
CA LEU A 626 -10.11 2.76 0.62
C LEU A 626 -10.35 4.05 -0.18
N VAL A 627 -10.18 4.01 -1.51
CA VAL A 627 -10.54 5.12 -2.41
C VAL A 627 -12.03 5.47 -2.29
N TRP A 628 -12.92 4.47 -2.23
CA TRP A 628 -14.36 4.70 -2.03
C TRP A 628 -14.63 5.36 -0.68
N MET A 629 -14.03 4.85 0.41
CA MET A 629 -14.17 5.48 1.72
C MET A 629 -13.73 6.94 1.68
N ALA A 630 -12.59 7.26 1.06
CA ALA A 630 -12.11 8.62 0.91
C ALA A 630 -13.07 9.50 0.08
N TYR A 631 -13.63 8.96 -1.01
CA TYR A 631 -14.61 9.65 -1.84
C TYR A 631 -15.90 9.95 -1.08
N GLN A 632 -16.46 8.96 -0.38
CA GLN A 632 -17.72 9.10 0.36
C GLN A 632 -17.62 10.12 1.50
N VAL A 633 -16.48 10.18 2.19
CA VAL A 633 -16.26 11.17 3.27
C VAL A 633 -16.09 12.58 2.70
N GLU A 634 -15.42 12.76 1.56
CA GLU A 634 -15.10 14.09 1.02
C GLU A 634 -16.27 14.74 0.25
N TYR A 635 -16.89 14.01 -0.69
CA TYR A 635 -17.71 14.62 -1.76
C TYR A 635 -19.21 14.75 -1.48
N ASN A 636 -19.75 14.06 -0.48
CA ASN A 636 -21.17 14.16 -0.09
C ASN A 636 -21.41 15.35 0.89
N ASP A 637 -22.64 15.81 1.09
CA ASP A 637 -22.95 17.07 1.82
C ASP A 637 -22.76 17.08 3.36
N HIS A 638 -22.87 15.95 4.06
CA HIS A 638 -22.67 15.85 5.52
C HIS A 638 -21.24 16.26 5.98
N LYS A 639 -21.07 16.44 7.30
CA LYS A 639 -19.79 16.85 7.94
C LYS A 639 -19.06 15.70 8.67
N VAL A 640 -19.80 14.68 9.09
CA VAL A 640 -19.27 13.45 9.67
C VAL A 640 -19.93 12.30 8.93
N TYR A 641 -19.13 11.31 8.55
CA TYR A 641 -19.54 10.16 7.75
C TYR A 641 -19.42 8.88 8.52
N PHE A 642 -20.19 7.88 8.07
CA PHE A 642 -20.09 6.51 8.57
C PHE A 642 -20.29 6.37 10.09
N THR A 643 -20.98 7.32 10.75
CA THR A 643 -21.38 7.20 12.15
C THR A 643 -22.15 5.90 12.37
N ASN A 644 -21.74 5.10 13.37
CA ASN A 644 -22.26 3.75 13.65
C ASN A 644 -22.10 2.74 12.47
N THR A 645 -21.19 2.99 11.54
CA THR A 645 -20.89 2.10 10.41
C THR A 645 -19.56 1.38 10.66
N TYR A 646 -19.53 0.08 10.37
CA TYR A 646 -18.41 -0.82 10.66
C TYR A 646 -17.73 -1.29 9.39
N PHE A 647 -16.40 -1.34 9.42
CA PHE A 647 -15.51 -1.77 8.35
C PHE A 647 -14.50 -2.77 8.92
N LYS A 648 -14.20 -3.82 8.14
CA LYS A 648 -13.20 -4.82 8.52
C LYS A 648 -12.31 -5.14 7.33
N GLN A 649 -11.00 -4.96 7.47
CA GLN A 649 -10.01 -5.41 6.49
C GLN A 649 -9.85 -6.93 6.59
N VAL A 650 -9.75 -7.59 5.43
CA VAL A 650 -9.79 -9.07 5.31
C VAL A 650 -8.55 -9.68 4.65
N CYS A 651 -7.64 -8.85 4.15
CA CYS A 651 -6.34 -9.23 3.60
C CYS A 651 -5.39 -8.02 3.59
N ASP A 652 -4.11 -8.27 3.29
CA ASP A 652 -3.18 -7.20 2.92
C ASP A 652 -3.70 -6.41 1.72
N ILE A 653 -3.39 -5.11 1.68
CA ILE A 653 -3.69 -4.22 0.57
C ILE A 653 -2.37 -3.63 0.09
N ASP A 654 -1.92 -4.09 -1.08
CA ASP A 654 -0.82 -3.47 -1.80
C ASP A 654 -1.35 -2.26 -2.60
N LEU A 655 -0.76 -1.08 -2.41
CA LEU A 655 -1.07 0.12 -3.16
C LEU A 655 -0.29 0.18 -4.49
N GLN A 656 0.54 -0.82 -4.81
CA GLN A 656 1.24 -1.04 -6.10
C GLN A 656 2.08 0.16 -6.61
N GLY A 657 2.59 0.96 -5.68
CA GLY A 657 3.33 2.18 -5.95
C GLY A 657 2.45 3.38 -6.28
N TYR A 658 1.14 3.36 -6.01
CA TYR A 658 0.21 4.39 -6.48
C TYR A 658 -0.25 5.41 -5.40
N LEU A 659 -1.20 6.31 -5.72
CA LEU A 659 -1.72 7.38 -4.84
C LEU A 659 -3.06 7.04 -4.15
N LEU A 660 -3.08 6.92 -2.82
CA LEU A 660 -4.33 6.84 -2.06
C LEU A 660 -4.73 8.22 -1.52
N GLN A 661 -5.98 8.62 -1.75
CA GLN A 661 -6.53 9.83 -1.13
C GLN A 661 -6.76 9.62 0.38
N SER A 662 -6.31 10.56 1.22
CA SER A 662 -6.59 10.56 2.66
C SER A 662 -8.11 10.46 2.93
N ILE A 663 -8.52 9.58 3.84
CA ILE A 663 -9.94 9.39 4.17
C ILE A 663 -10.41 10.56 5.06
N GLY A 664 -11.09 11.52 4.44
CA GLY A 664 -11.57 12.74 5.08
C GLY A 664 -10.52 13.84 5.25
N GLY A 665 -10.98 15.03 5.62
CA GLY A 665 -10.16 16.23 5.72
C GLY A 665 -10.92 17.48 6.16
N TYR A 666 -10.40 18.65 5.78
CA TYR A 666 -10.92 19.94 6.21
C TYR A 666 -10.67 21.05 5.18
N PHE A 667 -11.70 21.83 4.85
CA PHE A 667 -11.59 22.98 3.97
C PHE A 667 -12.40 24.19 4.46
N LYS A 668 -11.95 25.39 4.06
CA LYS A 668 -12.70 26.65 4.21
C LYS A 668 -13.13 27.12 2.82
N THR A 669 -14.41 27.44 2.66
CA THR A 669 -14.99 27.88 1.37
C THR A 669 -14.51 29.28 0.98
N ALA A 670 -14.49 29.55 -0.33
CA ALA A 670 -13.93 30.78 -0.92
C ALA A 670 -14.67 32.08 -0.56
N THR A 671 -15.86 32.00 0.06
CA THR A 671 -16.65 33.17 0.50
C THR A 671 -16.07 33.86 1.75
N GLY A 672 -15.11 33.24 2.44
CA GLY A 672 -14.41 33.84 3.58
C GLY A 672 -15.19 33.87 4.89
N SER A 673 -16.49 33.54 4.88
CA SER A 673 -17.38 33.54 6.05
C SER A 673 -16.89 32.60 7.18
N SER A 674 -17.35 32.85 8.42
CA SER A 674 -17.15 31.94 9.56
C SER A 674 -18.33 30.99 9.80
N ALA A 675 -19.39 31.06 8.99
CA ALA A 675 -20.56 30.19 9.10
C ALA A 675 -20.42 28.90 8.28
N ASP A 676 -19.77 28.99 7.11
CA ASP A 676 -19.77 27.93 6.08
C ASP A 676 -18.58 26.97 6.23
N LEU A 677 -18.39 26.45 7.45
CA LEU A 677 -17.24 25.64 7.85
C LEU A 677 -17.55 24.16 7.74
N ASN A 678 -16.90 23.46 6.80
CA ASN A 678 -17.16 22.06 6.49
C ASN A 678 -15.92 21.20 6.73
N ALA A 679 -15.79 20.68 7.96
CA ALA A 679 -15.01 19.47 8.19
C ALA A 679 -15.67 18.28 7.47
N LYS A 680 -14.84 17.34 7.02
CA LYS A 680 -15.24 16.07 6.39
C LYS A 680 -14.58 14.94 7.16
N ALA A 681 -15.18 14.53 8.28
CA ALA A 681 -14.58 13.56 9.19
C ALA A 681 -15.14 12.14 8.99
N PHE A 682 -14.28 11.13 9.10
CA PHE A 682 -14.70 9.75 9.30
C PHE A 682 -15.16 9.55 10.76
N GLY A 683 -16.30 8.90 10.96
CA GLY A 683 -16.93 8.65 12.26
C GLY A 683 -17.36 7.21 12.49
N GLY A 684 -16.81 6.27 11.71
CA GLY A 684 -17.13 4.84 11.82
C GLY A 684 -16.14 4.05 12.67
N HIS A 685 -16.30 2.73 12.64
CA HIS A 685 -15.37 1.75 13.21
C HIS A 685 -14.60 1.08 12.06
N TYR A 686 -13.28 1.22 12.02
CA TYR A 686 -12.42 0.50 11.07
C TYR A 686 -11.47 -0.44 11.82
N ASP A 687 -11.68 -1.74 11.63
CA ASP A 687 -10.78 -2.80 12.09
C ASP A 687 -9.87 -3.25 10.93
N GLY A 688 -8.58 -2.95 11.01
CA GLY A 688 -7.56 -3.39 10.07
C GLY A 688 -7.22 -4.88 10.15
N GLY A 689 -7.73 -5.61 11.16
CA GLY A 689 -7.53 -7.05 11.33
C GLY A 689 -6.09 -7.50 11.57
N GLY A 690 -5.13 -6.57 11.69
CA GLY A 690 -3.70 -6.84 11.69
C GLY A 690 -3.08 -7.01 10.30
N TYR A 691 -3.84 -6.75 9.23
CA TYR A 691 -3.37 -6.81 7.85
C TYR A 691 -2.64 -5.53 7.44
N VAL A 692 -1.72 -5.65 6.48
CA VAL A 692 -0.83 -4.55 6.06
C VAL A 692 -1.41 -3.77 4.88
N ILE A 693 -1.39 -2.44 4.96
CA ILE A 693 -1.54 -1.54 3.80
C ILE A 693 -0.15 -1.00 3.44
N LYS A 694 0.31 -1.19 2.19
CA LYS A 694 1.72 -0.98 1.82
C LYS A 694 1.98 -0.45 0.42
N ASN A 695 3.25 -0.10 0.14
CA ASN A 695 3.77 0.20 -1.19
C ASN A 695 3.01 1.33 -1.92
N GLY A 696 3.01 2.56 -1.40
CA GLY A 696 2.29 3.65 -2.06
C GLY A 696 2.53 5.04 -1.47
N THR A 697 1.75 6.03 -1.88
CA THR A 697 1.73 7.36 -1.25
C THR A 697 0.32 7.78 -0.87
N ILE A 698 0.13 8.28 0.35
CA ILE A 698 -1.12 8.89 0.80
C ILE A 698 -1.04 10.42 0.63
N VAL A 699 -2.03 10.98 -0.07
CA VAL A 699 -2.11 12.40 -0.49
C VAL A 699 -3.33 13.11 0.11
N PRO A 700 -3.36 14.46 0.17
CA PRO A 700 -4.54 15.21 0.59
C PRO A 700 -5.82 14.83 -0.15
N CYS A 701 -6.97 15.02 0.52
CA CYS A 701 -8.27 14.95 -0.15
C CYS A 701 -8.48 16.09 -1.17
N HIS A 702 -9.22 15.84 -2.25
CA HIS A 702 -9.79 16.81 -3.20
C HIS A 702 -8.82 17.61 -4.13
N PRO A 703 -9.03 17.62 -5.47
CA PRO A 703 -8.10 18.19 -6.46
C PRO A 703 -8.14 19.72 -6.63
N ASP A 704 -9.17 20.43 -6.14
CA ASP A 704 -9.17 21.91 -6.18
C ASP A 704 -8.00 22.48 -5.35
N LYS A 705 -6.96 22.93 -6.07
CA LYS A 705 -5.69 23.39 -5.50
C LYS A 705 -5.83 24.66 -4.64
N SER A 706 -6.92 25.43 -4.78
CA SER A 706 -7.15 26.61 -3.94
C SER A 706 -7.37 26.24 -2.47
N LEU A 707 -7.86 25.01 -2.20
CA LEU A 707 -8.22 24.52 -0.87
C LEU A 707 -7.08 23.75 -0.16
N ASN A 708 -5.97 23.45 -0.85
CA ASN A 708 -4.90 22.59 -0.32
C ASN A 708 -4.17 23.12 0.93
N LYS A 709 -4.28 24.42 1.23
CA LYS A 709 -3.49 25.12 2.26
C LYS A 709 -3.98 24.93 3.71
N ARG A 710 -4.97 24.06 3.98
CA ARG A 710 -5.60 23.87 5.30
C ARG A 710 -5.99 22.42 5.67
N LYS A 711 -5.59 21.43 4.86
CA LYS A 711 -6.03 20.03 4.99
C LYS A 711 -5.29 19.28 6.11
N GLN A 712 -5.65 18.03 6.35
CA GLN A 712 -4.98 17.10 7.28
C GLN A 712 -4.69 15.77 6.56
N PHE A 713 -3.67 15.06 7.00
CA PHE A 713 -2.96 14.06 6.19
C PHE A 713 -2.68 12.77 6.98
N GLY A 714 -2.80 11.61 6.32
CA GLY A 714 -2.71 10.27 6.91
C GLY A 714 -3.77 9.35 6.30
N LEU A 715 -3.74 8.05 6.60
CA LEU A 715 -4.76 7.10 6.06
C LEU A 715 -6.18 7.62 6.30
N PHE A 716 -6.45 8.11 7.50
CA PHE A 716 -7.60 8.96 7.82
C PHE A 716 -7.13 10.39 8.02
N GLY A 717 -7.42 11.30 7.08
CA GLY A 717 -7.02 12.70 7.23
C GLY A 717 -7.71 13.36 8.43
N CYS A 718 -8.98 13.04 8.68
CA CYS A 718 -9.76 13.60 9.79
C CYS A 718 -10.77 12.59 10.36
N ILE A 719 -10.82 12.44 11.69
CA ILE A 719 -11.81 11.60 12.40
C ILE A 719 -12.61 12.37 13.46
N TYR A 720 -13.85 11.94 13.71
CA TYR A 720 -14.74 12.50 14.74
C TYR A 720 -15.73 11.42 15.22
N GLY A 721 -15.57 10.97 16.47
CA GLY A 721 -16.42 9.91 17.05
C GLY A 721 -16.06 8.50 16.55
N ALA A 722 -14.87 8.33 15.97
CA ALA A 722 -14.46 7.09 15.29
C ALA A 722 -13.65 6.15 16.18
N THR A 723 -13.67 4.87 15.82
CA THR A 723 -12.73 3.85 16.31
C THR A 723 -11.90 3.36 15.14
N ILE A 724 -10.58 3.56 15.19
CA ILE A 724 -9.62 2.99 14.23
C ILE A 724 -8.78 1.99 15.01
N GLU A 725 -8.73 0.73 14.58
CA GLU A 725 -7.98 -0.30 15.28
C GLU A 725 -7.27 -1.28 14.34
N ASN A 726 -6.21 -1.93 14.83
CA ASN A 726 -5.49 -3.03 14.18
C ASN A 726 -4.95 -2.71 12.76
N VAL A 727 -4.72 -1.42 12.44
CA VAL A 727 -4.18 -0.97 11.15
C VAL A 727 -2.65 -1.08 11.14
N VAL A 728 -2.08 -1.71 10.11
CA VAL A 728 -0.63 -1.80 9.90
C VAL A 728 -0.24 -1.08 8.61
N LEU A 729 0.76 -0.19 8.67
CA LEU A 729 1.36 0.46 7.49
C LEU A 729 2.83 0.06 7.33
N GLU A 730 3.24 -0.34 6.12
CA GLU A 730 4.64 -0.62 5.72
C GLU A 730 4.92 0.04 4.36
N ASP A 731 6.12 0.58 4.12
CA ASP A 731 6.54 1.07 2.80
C ASP A 731 5.56 2.08 2.12
N VAL A 732 4.95 2.96 2.92
CA VAL A 732 4.05 4.04 2.47
C VAL A 732 4.67 5.41 2.72
N CYS A 733 4.65 6.30 1.73
CA CYS A 733 4.95 7.72 1.92
C CYS A 733 3.67 8.52 2.21
N ILE A 734 3.71 9.52 3.07
CA ILE A 734 2.55 10.35 3.43
C ILE A 734 2.95 11.82 3.27
N VAL A 735 2.33 12.51 2.32
CA VAL A 735 2.73 13.86 1.89
C VAL A 735 1.81 14.91 2.52
N GLY A 736 2.34 15.71 3.44
CA GLY A 736 1.58 16.63 4.28
C GLY A 736 2.03 18.10 4.26
N ARG A 737 1.07 19.02 4.25
CA ARG A 737 1.31 20.48 4.38
C ARG A 737 0.64 21.09 5.61
N GLY A 738 0.49 20.30 6.67
CA GLY A 738 -0.30 20.63 7.86
C GLY A 738 -0.29 19.51 8.91
N PRO A 739 -1.37 19.35 9.70
CA PRO A 739 -1.48 18.24 10.67
C PRO A 739 -1.44 16.88 9.98
N THR A 740 -0.43 16.07 10.32
CA THR A 740 -0.06 14.85 9.60
C THR A 740 0.15 13.70 10.59
N GLY A 741 -0.49 12.57 10.36
CA GLY A 741 -0.27 11.33 11.11
C GLY A 741 -0.02 10.16 10.17
N GLY A 742 0.62 9.08 10.65
CA GLY A 742 0.64 7.81 9.91
C GLY A 742 -0.78 7.29 9.68
N ILE A 743 -1.52 7.11 10.78
CA ILE A 743 -2.90 6.60 10.75
C ILE A 743 -3.91 7.75 10.67
N VAL A 744 -3.75 8.81 11.47
CA VAL A 744 -4.77 9.87 11.65
C VAL A 744 -4.19 11.29 11.60
N GLY A 745 -4.56 12.10 10.61
CA GLY A 745 -4.13 13.51 10.52
C GLY A 745 -4.63 14.38 11.68
N LYS A 746 -5.92 14.29 12.01
CA LYS A 746 -6.54 14.99 13.16
C LYS A 746 -7.73 14.21 13.72
N ALA A 747 -7.68 13.89 15.00
CA ALA A 747 -8.84 13.49 15.78
C ALA A 747 -9.54 14.74 16.35
N MET A 748 -10.78 14.96 15.94
CA MET A 748 -11.61 16.10 16.34
C MET A 748 -12.56 15.72 17.48
N ALA A 749 -12.84 16.66 18.37
CA ALA A 749 -13.74 16.47 19.50
C ALA A 749 -14.83 17.57 19.57
N PRO A 750 -15.99 17.29 20.20
CA PRO A 750 -17.03 18.27 20.51
C PRO A 750 -16.49 19.57 21.12
N TRP A 751 -17.01 20.70 20.66
CA TRP A 751 -16.59 22.06 21.08
C TRP A 751 -17.23 22.52 22.40
N ASP A 752 -18.27 21.83 22.85
CA ASP A 752 -19.16 22.21 23.96
C ASP A 752 -18.70 21.70 25.33
N GLY A 753 -17.60 20.94 25.38
CA GLY A 753 -17.08 20.34 26.60
C GLY A 753 -17.50 18.88 26.82
N SER A 754 -18.41 18.32 26.00
CA SER A 754 -19.06 17.01 26.24
C SER A 754 -18.21 15.77 25.94
N ALA A 755 -16.95 15.91 25.54
CA ALA A 755 -16.13 14.80 25.05
C ALA A 755 -15.31 14.12 26.16
N ASP A 756 -15.70 12.90 26.51
CA ASP A 756 -14.97 12.03 27.43
C ASP A 756 -13.75 11.35 26.76
N VAL A 757 -12.91 10.71 27.57
CA VAL A 757 -11.80 9.87 27.11
C VAL A 757 -12.33 8.75 26.21
N GLY A 758 -11.75 8.62 25.02
CA GLY A 758 -12.14 7.58 24.07
C GLY A 758 -13.35 7.92 23.19
N PHE A 759 -13.75 9.21 23.12
CA PHE A 759 -14.66 9.70 22.09
C PHE A 759 -14.12 9.42 20.68
N ASN A 760 -12.81 9.61 20.48
CA ASN A 760 -12.07 8.97 19.38
C ASN A 760 -11.19 7.85 19.94
N LYS A 761 -10.98 6.77 19.19
CA LYS A 761 -10.07 5.67 19.55
C LYS A 761 -9.13 5.34 18.41
N ILE A 762 -7.86 5.12 18.75
CA ILE A 762 -6.80 4.63 17.86
C ILE A 762 -6.09 3.51 18.62
N ILE A 763 -6.40 2.24 18.31
CA ILE A 763 -6.01 1.09 19.13
C ILE A 763 -5.17 0.08 18.34
N SER A 764 -4.04 -0.35 18.89
CA SER A 764 -3.19 -1.40 18.31
C SER A 764 -2.76 -1.15 16.84
N CYS A 765 -2.58 0.12 16.46
CA CYS A 765 -2.10 0.46 15.12
C CYS A 765 -0.56 0.48 15.07
N HIS A 766 0.01 -0.08 14.01
CA HIS A 766 1.46 -0.11 13.76
C HIS A 766 1.82 0.68 12.50
N VAL A 767 2.94 1.40 12.56
CA VAL A 767 3.51 2.12 11.41
C VAL A 767 5.01 1.80 11.34
N GLY A 768 5.42 1.03 10.33
CA GLY A 768 6.74 0.42 10.21
C GLY A 768 7.87 1.37 9.79
N GLU A 769 9.10 0.85 9.78
CA GLU A 769 10.34 1.62 9.52
C GLU A 769 10.40 2.21 8.11
N GLY A 770 9.88 1.50 7.10
CA GLY A 770 9.81 1.95 5.70
C GLY A 770 8.71 3.00 5.42
N VAL A 771 7.87 3.35 6.40
CA VAL A 771 6.88 4.42 6.23
C VAL A 771 7.53 5.78 6.42
N GLU A 772 7.20 6.73 5.55
CA GLU A 772 7.79 8.07 5.51
C GLU A 772 6.74 9.18 5.65
N LEU A 773 6.93 10.12 6.57
CA LEU A 773 6.10 11.33 6.68
C LEU A 773 6.82 12.53 6.05
N ARG A 774 6.57 12.82 4.77
CA ARG A 774 7.15 13.99 4.08
C ARG A 774 6.30 15.22 4.31
N THR A 775 6.83 16.25 4.98
CA THR A 775 6.06 17.46 5.29
C THR A 775 6.77 18.77 4.97
N TRP A 776 6.10 19.66 4.23
CA TRP A 776 6.66 20.94 3.78
C TRP A 776 5.72 22.11 4.05
N HIS A 777 6.30 23.29 4.28
CA HIS A 777 5.58 24.55 4.30
C HIS A 777 6.30 25.59 3.40
N PRO A 778 5.63 26.14 2.37
CA PRO A 778 6.25 27.09 1.45
C PRO A 778 6.63 28.42 2.14
N ALA A 779 7.52 29.17 1.49
CA ALA A 779 8.03 30.46 1.97
C ALA A 779 6.93 31.52 2.15
N PRO A 780 7.13 32.54 3.00
CA PRO A 780 6.07 33.45 3.39
C PRO A 780 5.99 34.57 2.36
N VAL A 781 4.88 34.62 1.61
CA VAL A 781 4.43 35.91 1.07
C VAL A 781 4.00 36.75 2.27
N TYR A 782 4.94 37.57 2.77
CA TYR A 782 4.86 38.35 4.01
C TYR A 782 3.69 39.38 3.97
N ASN A 783 2.47 38.91 4.24
CA ASN A 783 1.27 39.72 4.45
C ASN A 783 0.56 39.28 5.74
N ALA A 784 0.06 40.24 6.52
CA ALA A 784 -0.21 40.08 7.95
C ALA A 784 -1.57 39.45 8.31
N GLU A 785 -2.13 38.56 7.48
CA GLU A 785 -3.45 37.93 7.67
C GLU A 785 -3.41 36.40 7.83
N TYR A 786 -2.23 35.82 8.10
CA TYR A 786 -2.11 34.41 8.51
C TYR A 786 -2.54 34.24 9.98
N ASP A 787 -3.85 34.15 10.18
CA ASP A 787 -4.54 33.89 11.46
C ASP A 787 -4.02 32.63 12.17
N GLY A 788 -4.23 32.51 13.49
CA GLY A 788 -3.46 31.67 14.43
C GLY A 788 -3.53 30.14 14.29
N GLU A 789 -3.95 29.61 13.15
CA GLU A 789 -4.29 28.20 12.89
C GLU A 789 -3.12 27.40 12.26
N TYR A 790 -2.18 28.06 11.59
CA TYR A 790 -1.15 27.43 10.75
C TYR A 790 0.05 26.84 11.53
N LYS A 791 -0.21 25.89 12.44
CA LYS A 791 0.86 25.13 13.12
C LYS A 791 0.86 23.68 12.64
N MET A 792 1.96 23.29 12.01
CA MET A 792 2.21 21.89 11.65
C MET A 792 2.23 21.03 12.92
N ALA A 793 1.57 19.89 12.88
CA ALA A 793 1.56 18.93 13.98
C ALA A 793 1.73 17.53 13.37
N VAL A 794 2.92 16.95 13.51
CA VAL A 794 3.31 15.70 12.86
C VAL A 794 3.49 14.63 13.92
N GLY A 795 2.74 13.53 13.80
CA GLY A 795 2.80 12.39 14.71
C GLY A 795 3.03 11.07 13.98
N GLY A 796 3.82 10.16 14.56
CA GLY A 796 4.02 8.83 13.95
C GLY A 796 2.70 8.08 13.75
N ILE A 797 1.79 8.18 14.73
CA ILE A 797 0.41 7.67 14.66
C ILE A 797 -0.58 8.78 14.30
N CYS A 798 -0.55 9.92 15.01
CA CYS A 798 -1.60 10.94 14.94
C CYS A 798 -1.08 12.40 14.93
N GLY A 799 -1.50 13.24 13.98
CA GLY A 799 -1.06 14.63 13.93
C GLY A 799 -1.57 15.49 15.10
N ILE A 800 -2.88 15.47 15.34
CA ILE A 800 -3.56 16.17 16.45
C ILE A 800 -4.51 15.20 17.16
N ALA A 801 -4.35 15.02 18.48
CA ALA A 801 -5.20 14.19 19.32
C ALA A 801 -6.00 15.01 20.35
N TYR A 802 -7.33 15.01 20.23
CA TYR A 802 -8.27 15.60 21.19
C TYR A 802 -9.40 14.61 21.51
N ALA A 803 -9.79 14.50 22.79
CA ALA A 803 -10.71 13.48 23.33
C ALA A 803 -10.42 12.06 22.81
N THR A 804 -9.14 11.72 22.67
CA THR A 804 -8.68 10.51 21.98
C THR A 804 -8.05 9.52 22.96
N LEU A 805 -8.41 8.24 22.86
CA LEU A 805 -7.62 7.14 23.41
C LEU A 805 -6.68 6.63 22.30
N ILE A 806 -5.36 6.75 22.51
CA ILE A 806 -4.35 6.11 21.67
C ILE A 806 -3.71 5.00 22.51
N GLN A 807 -3.96 3.73 22.18
CA GLN A 807 -3.58 2.62 23.05
C GLN A 807 -2.97 1.43 22.31
N GLY A 808 -1.83 0.90 22.76
CA GLY A 808 -1.16 -0.23 22.11
C GLY A 808 -0.46 0.10 20.79
N CYS A 809 -0.31 1.38 20.45
CA CYS A 809 0.13 1.83 19.13
C CYS A 809 1.65 2.03 19.06
N THR A 810 2.26 1.66 17.93
CA THR A 810 3.72 1.67 17.77
C THR A 810 4.14 2.30 16.44
N ALA A 811 5.14 3.19 16.50
CA ALA A 811 5.58 3.99 15.36
C ALA A 811 7.10 3.92 15.19
N ALA A 812 7.53 3.42 14.03
CA ALA A 812 8.93 3.27 13.63
C ALA A 812 9.27 4.12 12.39
N ASN A 813 8.30 4.87 11.86
CA ASN A 813 8.43 5.69 10.66
C ASN A 813 9.45 6.84 10.77
N THR A 814 9.95 7.25 9.59
CA THR A 814 10.84 8.41 9.46
C THR A 814 10.07 9.65 9.02
N PHE A 815 10.19 10.76 9.74
CA PHE A 815 9.60 12.03 9.36
C PHE A 815 10.66 12.87 8.62
N ARG A 816 10.37 13.39 7.42
CA ARG A 816 11.21 14.41 6.76
C ARG A 816 10.46 15.73 6.72
N THR A 817 11.01 16.79 7.32
CA THR A 817 10.35 18.11 7.34
C THR A 817 11.26 19.25 6.87
N SER A 818 10.72 20.14 6.03
CA SER A 818 11.45 21.22 5.35
C SER A 818 10.66 22.54 5.31
N GLY A 819 11.32 23.64 4.91
CA GLY A 819 10.66 24.92 4.59
C GLY A 819 10.49 25.88 5.78
N VAL A 820 9.44 26.71 5.76
CA VAL A 820 9.22 27.71 6.82
C VAL A 820 8.46 27.10 7.99
N PHE A 821 9.19 26.77 9.05
CA PHE A 821 8.70 25.84 10.04
C PHE A 821 8.31 26.51 11.37
N SER A 822 7.20 26.02 11.95
CA SER A 822 6.60 26.45 13.22
C SER A 822 5.79 25.29 13.84
N GLY A 823 6.37 24.08 13.84
CA GLY A 823 5.65 22.85 14.10
C GLY A 823 5.88 22.18 15.47
N MET A 824 5.06 21.16 15.69
CA MET A 824 5.02 20.27 16.84
C MET A 824 5.24 18.83 16.31
N LEU A 825 6.37 18.21 16.67
CA LEU A 825 6.79 16.90 16.14
C LEU A 825 6.78 15.87 17.28
N GLY A 826 5.98 14.81 17.18
CA GLY A 826 5.83 13.81 18.24
C GLY A 826 5.96 12.39 17.71
N GLY A 827 6.70 11.53 18.39
CA GLY A 827 6.87 10.13 17.97
C GLY A 827 5.54 9.37 17.84
N ILE A 828 4.55 9.64 18.68
CA ILE A 828 3.18 9.10 18.58
C ILE A 828 2.20 10.18 18.12
N ALA A 829 2.16 11.32 18.82
CA ALA A 829 1.20 12.39 18.59
C ALA A 829 1.87 13.76 18.40
N GLY A 830 1.63 14.44 17.27
CA GLY A 830 2.21 15.77 17.01
C GLY A 830 1.81 16.80 18.07
N THR A 831 0.54 16.80 18.47
CA THR A 831 0.03 17.49 19.65
C THR A 831 -1.11 16.74 20.32
N ALA A 832 -1.23 16.86 21.64
CA ALA A 832 -2.26 16.18 22.43
C ALA A 832 -2.84 17.08 23.55
N GLY A 833 -4.12 16.87 23.88
CA GLY A 833 -4.79 17.56 24.99
C GLY A 833 -6.28 17.22 25.08
N TYR A 834 -7.01 17.93 25.93
CA TYR A 834 -8.47 17.84 26.08
C TYR A 834 -8.99 16.39 26.18
N ASN A 835 -8.87 15.80 27.37
CA ASN A 835 -9.34 14.44 27.70
C ASN A 835 -8.74 13.35 26.79
N THR A 836 -7.46 13.51 26.44
CA THR A 836 -6.70 12.52 25.67
C THR A 836 -5.90 11.60 26.59
N VAL A 837 -5.78 10.33 26.22
CA VAL A 837 -4.96 9.31 26.90
C VAL A 837 -4.08 8.65 25.86
N ILE A 838 -2.78 8.54 26.14
CA ILE A 838 -1.82 7.77 25.35
C ILE A 838 -1.24 6.69 26.26
N ASP A 839 -1.57 5.43 26.02
CA ASP A 839 -1.25 4.32 26.91
C ASP A 839 -0.62 3.13 26.18
N HIS A 840 0.45 2.53 26.71
CA HIS A 840 1.15 1.41 26.05
C HIS A 840 1.53 1.74 24.60
N CYS A 841 2.32 2.81 24.39
CA CYS A 841 2.75 3.24 23.06
C CYS A 841 4.28 3.42 22.98
N ALA A 842 4.85 3.10 21.81
CA ALA A 842 6.30 3.16 21.58
C ALA A 842 6.68 3.90 20.29
N PHE A 843 7.67 4.80 20.38
CA PHE A 843 8.32 5.39 19.21
C PHE A 843 9.76 4.90 19.08
N THR A 844 10.10 4.37 17.92
CA THR A 844 11.41 3.79 17.60
C THR A 844 12.05 4.38 16.33
N GLY A 845 11.30 5.21 15.59
CA GLY A 845 11.69 5.73 14.28
C GLY A 845 12.61 6.96 14.29
N GLY A 846 12.50 7.80 13.26
CA GLY A 846 13.38 8.96 13.05
C GLY A 846 12.62 10.26 12.81
N ILE A 847 13.15 11.39 13.29
CA ILE A 847 12.65 12.73 12.96
C ILE A 847 13.77 13.56 12.34
N GLU A 848 13.68 13.78 11.03
CA GLU A 848 14.71 14.46 10.23
C GLU A 848 14.24 15.85 9.78
N VAL A 849 14.97 16.88 10.23
CA VAL A 849 14.68 18.29 9.96
C VAL A 849 15.68 18.82 8.94
N MET A 850 15.19 19.12 7.75
CA MET A 850 15.98 19.59 6.59
C MET A 850 16.18 21.11 6.65
N ASP A 851 16.65 21.72 5.56
CA ASP A 851 16.82 23.17 5.45
C ASP A 851 15.51 23.89 5.78
N THR A 852 15.55 24.67 6.86
CA THR A 852 14.36 25.23 7.51
C THR A 852 14.62 26.64 8.03
N HIS A 853 13.67 27.53 7.75
CA HIS A 853 13.66 28.92 8.23
C HIS A 853 12.59 29.06 9.31
N TYR A 854 12.97 29.35 10.56
CA TYR A 854 12.01 29.30 11.67
C TYR A 854 11.20 30.58 11.86
N ALA A 855 9.91 30.50 11.54
CA ALA A 855 8.93 31.56 11.82
C ALA A 855 8.64 31.70 13.33
N ALA A 856 8.72 30.63 14.12
CA ALA A 856 8.40 30.63 15.55
C ALA A 856 9.36 29.73 16.39
N SER A 857 8.87 29.19 17.51
CA SER A 857 9.55 28.17 18.31
C SER A 857 9.09 26.76 17.93
N VAL A 858 9.97 25.78 18.06
CA VAL A 858 9.75 24.38 17.66
C VAL A 858 9.63 23.48 18.90
N SER A 859 8.80 22.44 18.82
CA SER A 859 8.62 21.48 19.92
C SER A 859 8.70 20.04 19.40
N ILE A 860 9.63 19.25 19.93
CA ILE A 860 9.98 17.89 19.48
C ILE A 860 9.91 16.94 20.67
N GLY A 861 9.13 15.85 20.58
CA GLY A 861 8.92 14.92 21.67
C GLY A 861 8.90 13.45 21.26
N GLY A 862 9.40 12.55 22.12
CA GLY A 862 9.39 11.10 21.86
C GLY A 862 8.00 10.47 21.82
N ILE A 863 7.01 11.04 22.51
CA ILE A 863 5.60 10.60 22.43
C ILE A 863 4.73 11.74 21.94
N VAL A 864 4.84 12.94 22.54
CA VAL A 864 4.01 14.11 22.23
C VAL A 864 4.86 15.33 21.85
N GLY A 865 4.67 15.90 20.66
CA GLY A 865 5.42 17.09 20.25
C GLY A 865 5.08 18.32 21.11
N CYS A 866 3.79 18.57 21.33
CA CYS A 866 3.29 19.64 22.18
C CYS A 866 2.04 19.24 22.98
N MET A 867 1.89 19.75 24.21
CA MET A 867 0.60 19.77 24.90
C MET A 867 -0.08 21.11 24.68
N SER A 868 -1.24 21.12 24.02
CA SER A 868 -2.04 22.34 23.82
C SER A 868 -3.45 22.20 24.40
N PRO A 869 -3.78 22.93 25.49
CA PRO A 869 -5.15 23.05 25.98
C PRO A 869 -5.91 24.23 25.32
N HIS A 870 -5.39 24.83 24.22
CA HIS A 870 -6.02 26.02 23.64
C HIS A 870 -6.05 26.04 22.11
N ARG A 871 -7.21 26.43 21.57
CA ARG A 871 -7.54 26.68 20.15
C ARG A 871 -7.22 25.54 19.18
N GLY A 872 -7.90 24.42 19.38
CA GLY A 872 -8.49 23.74 18.22
C GLY A 872 -9.66 24.59 17.70
N SER A 873 -9.46 25.33 16.61
CA SER A 873 -10.59 25.74 15.77
C SER A 873 -11.15 24.50 15.03
N PHE A 874 -12.44 24.42 14.73
CA PHE A 874 -13.41 25.51 14.60
C PHE A 874 -14.75 25.23 15.29
N VAL A 875 -15.29 26.24 15.99
CA VAL A 875 -16.42 27.02 15.46
C VAL A 875 -16.19 28.50 15.75
N ASP A 876 -16.32 29.34 14.71
CA ASP A 876 -16.31 30.82 14.76
C ASP A 876 -14.97 31.52 15.10
N VAL A 877 -14.77 32.71 14.52
CA VAL A 877 -13.63 33.62 14.80
C VAL A 877 -13.90 34.55 16.00
N ASP A 878 -14.95 34.24 16.75
CA ASP A 878 -15.47 34.97 17.90
C ASP A 878 -14.52 34.83 19.10
N HIS A 879 -13.53 35.72 19.14
CA HIS A 879 -12.46 35.80 20.15
C HIS A 879 -12.94 35.95 21.62
N ASN A 880 -14.26 35.97 21.84
CA ASN A 880 -14.93 36.15 23.12
C ASN A 880 -15.42 34.84 23.76
N ARG A 881 -15.31 33.68 23.09
CA ARG A 881 -15.81 32.40 23.63
C ARG A 881 -14.79 31.69 24.53
N ALA A 882 -15.31 30.91 25.48
CA ALA A 882 -14.50 30.22 26.47
C ALA A 882 -13.59 29.15 25.84
N PRO A 883 -12.39 28.92 26.38
CA PRO A 883 -11.50 27.86 25.91
C PRO A 883 -12.04 26.46 26.27
N MET A 884 -11.71 25.47 25.46
CA MET A 884 -11.86 24.06 25.83
C MET A 884 -10.93 23.74 27.01
N VAL A 885 -11.38 22.90 27.94
CA VAL A 885 -10.66 22.55 29.17
C VAL A 885 -10.76 21.04 29.37
N GLY A 886 -9.63 20.37 29.57
CA GLY A 886 -9.57 18.92 29.73
C GLY A 886 -8.14 18.40 29.86
N GLY A 887 -7.98 17.16 30.32
CA GLY A 887 -6.68 16.60 30.73
C GLY A 887 -5.80 16.04 29.59
N LEU A 888 -4.64 15.54 29.99
CA LEU A 888 -3.81 14.60 29.20
C LEU A 888 -3.17 13.58 30.14
N LYS A 889 -3.35 12.29 29.87
CA LYS A 889 -2.58 11.21 30.49
C LYS A 889 -1.64 10.58 29.46
N ILE A 890 -0.39 10.30 29.87
CA ILE A 890 0.53 9.42 29.17
C ILE A 890 0.96 8.32 30.14
N SER A 891 0.77 7.05 29.80
CA SER A 891 1.14 5.93 30.67
C SER A 891 1.78 4.78 29.93
N ASN A 892 2.76 4.12 30.56
CA ASN A 892 3.37 2.90 30.04
C ASN A 892 3.98 3.09 28.63
N CYS A 893 4.64 4.21 28.36
CA CYS A 893 5.16 4.56 27.04
C CYS A 893 6.69 4.65 27.00
N TYR A 894 7.31 4.38 25.86
CA TYR A 894 8.77 4.56 25.70
C TYR A 894 9.20 5.15 24.35
N ASN A 895 10.40 5.75 24.35
CA ASN A 895 11.05 6.31 23.18
C ASN A 895 12.48 5.77 23.01
N THR A 896 12.78 5.16 21.88
CA THR A 896 14.15 4.89 21.40
C THR A 896 14.50 5.66 20.13
N GLY A 897 13.52 6.33 19.49
CA GLY A 897 13.66 6.98 18.20
C GLY A 897 14.62 8.18 18.20
N TYR A 898 15.20 8.44 17.03
CA TYR A 898 16.26 9.45 16.83
C TYR A 898 15.74 10.76 16.26
N TYR A 899 16.57 11.80 16.34
CA TYR A 899 16.29 13.14 15.82
C TYR A 899 17.55 13.66 15.14
N GLU A 900 17.46 14.11 13.90
CA GLU A 900 18.60 14.71 13.19
C GLU A 900 18.21 16.01 12.49
N PHE A 901 19.03 17.04 12.63
CA PHE A 901 19.03 18.19 11.73
C PHE A 901 19.95 17.84 10.55
N LYS A 902 19.47 17.90 9.31
CA LYS A 902 20.28 17.59 8.11
C LYS A 902 20.66 18.84 7.30
N GLY A 903 19.81 19.85 7.28
CA GLY A 903 20.06 21.13 6.62
C GLY A 903 20.55 22.26 7.52
N THR A 904 20.65 23.46 6.95
CA THR A 904 20.99 24.70 7.66
C THR A 904 19.76 25.26 8.38
N VAL A 905 19.81 25.31 9.71
CA VAL A 905 18.77 25.96 10.52
C VAL A 905 19.03 27.47 10.61
N ALA A 906 18.22 28.25 9.87
CA ALA A 906 18.27 29.71 9.84
C ALA A 906 17.17 30.36 10.70
N VAL A 907 17.57 31.22 11.64
CA VAL A 907 16.64 32.14 12.31
C VAL A 907 16.60 33.44 11.52
N ASP A 908 15.46 33.67 10.86
CA ASP A 908 15.27 34.75 9.88
C ASP A 908 15.64 36.15 10.44
N VAL A 909 16.63 36.82 9.84
CA VAL A 909 17.19 38.12 10.30
C VAL A 909 16.45 39.30 9.63
N VAL A 910 15.14 39.19 9.50
CA VAL A 910 14.31 40.12 8.71
C VAL A 910 13.67 41.19 9.59
N ASP A 911 14.31 42.36 9.55
CA ASP A 911 13.88 43.71 9.90
C ASP A 911 13.19 44.00 11.27
N LYS A 912 13.71 45.04 11.93
CA LYS A 912 13.18 45.61 13.18
C LYS A 912 12.01 46.58 12.95
N THR A 913 11.79 47.08 11.73
CA THR A 913 10.78 48.11 11.44
C THR A 913 9.35 47.67 11.78
N ASN A 914 9.04 46.37 11.67
CA ASN A 914 7.71 45.81 11.94
C ASN A 914 7.49 45.30 13.38
N GLY A 915 8.40 45.61 14.32
CA GLY A 915 8.17 45.43 15.77
C GLY A 915 8.25 43.99 16.33
N TYR A 916 8.43 42.97 15.48
CA TYR A 916 8.57 41.57 15.93
C TYR A 916 9.90 41.33 16.66
N ASN A 917 9.84 40.86 17.91
CA ASN A 917 11.01 40.75 18.78
C ASN A 917 11.65 39.35 18.70
N ILE A 918 12.57 39.19 17.74
CA ILE A 918 13.31 37.95 17.42
C ILE A 918 14.13 37.30 18.55
N ASN A 919 14.33 37.95 19.70
CA ASN A 919 15.24 37.48 20.76
C ASN A 919 14.79 36.21 21.54
N ASN A 920 13.62 35.64 21.23
CA ASN A 920 12.91 34.66 22.06
C ASN A 920 12.45 33.37 21.34
N LYS A 921 12.88 33.12 20.10
CA LYS A 921 12.60 31.84 19.39
C LYS A 921 13.56 30.75 19.92
N ASN A 922 13.00 29.62 20.36
CA ASN A 922 13.76 28.47 20.88
C ASN A 922 13.29 27.16 20.22
N ILE A 923 14.15 26.14 20.24
CA ILE A 923 13.78 24.74 20.01
C ILE A 923 13.61 24.06 21.38
N HIS A 924 12.55 23.29 21.56
CA HIS A 924 12.29 22.50 22.76
C HIS A 924 12.31 21.02 22.39
N TRP A 925 13.25 20.25 22.93
CA TRP A 925 13.33 18.79 22.75
C TRP A 925 13.05 18.09 24.08
N GLY A 926 12.21 17.06 24.08
CA GLY A 926 11.92 16.29 25.30
C GLY A 926 11.69 14.81 25.06
N GLY A 927 12.33 13.97 25.88
CA GLY A 927 12.30 12.51 25.72
C GLY A 927 10.90 11.88 25.63
N MET A 928 9.88 12.50 26.23
CA MET A 928 8.46 12.16 26.05
C MET A 928 7.65 13.32 25.47
N ILE A 929 7.84 14.55 25.98
CA ILE A 929 7.06 15.75 25.59
C ILE A 929 7.98 16.91 25.22
N GLY A 930 7.85 17.46 24.01
CA GLY A 930 8.65 18.61 23.57
C GLY A 930 8.35 19.90 24.33
N HIS A 931 7.12 20.41 24.24
CA HIS A 931 6.66 21.59 24.98
C HIS A 931 5.27 21.37 25.59
N ALA A 932 5.12 21.64 26.88
CA ALA A 932 3.82 21.75 27.53
C ALA A 932 3.38 23.23 27.63
N GLY A 933 2.31 23.58 26.90
CA GLY A 933 1.81 24.94 26.72
C GLY A 933 1.05 25.54 27.90
N SER A 934 0.50 26.75 27.70
CA SER A 934 -0.21 27.53 28.74
C SER A 934 -1.43 26.80 29.30
N MET A 935 -1.26 26.16 30.44
CA MET A 935 -2.34 25.46 31.16
C MET A 935 -3.41 26.43 31.65
N LEU A 936 -4.67 26.05 31.44
CA LEU A 936 -5.84 26.65 32.07
C LEU A 936 -6.11 25.98 33.42
N GLU A 937 -6.96 26.60 34.23
CA GLU A 937 -7.29 26.14 35.58
C GLU A 937 -8.26 24.95 35.52
N ILE A 938 -7.74 23.74 35.73
CA ILE A 938 -8.54 22.53 35.93
C ILE A 938 -8.51 22.22 37.44
N PRO A 939 -9.65 22.35 38.16
CA PRO A 939 -9.75 21.87 39.53
C PRO A 939 -9.59 20.35 39.56
N ALA A 940 -8.67 19.85 40.38
CA ALA A 940 -8.59 18.43 40.68
C ALA A 940 -9.89 18.01 41.39
N THR A 941 -10.65 17.08 40.80
CA THR A 941 -11.88 16.56 41.39
C THR A 941 -11.58 15.33 42.26
N ALA A 942 -12.59 14.79 42.95
CA ALA A 942 -12.45 13.53 43.67
C ALA A 942 -12.36 12.30 42.73
N GLU A 943 -12.83 12.45 41.50
CA GLU A 943 -12.84 11.41 40.46
C GLU A 943 -11.56 11.47 39.61
N GLU A 944 -11.13 12.69 39.22
CA GLU A 944 -9.92 12.94 38.45
C GLU A 944 -8.96 13.89 39.20
N PRO A 945 -8.15 13.36 40.15
CA PRO A 945 -7.21 14.15 40.93
C PRO A 945 -5.92 14.53 40.17
N TYR A 946 -5.67 13.95 38.99
CA TYR A 946 -4.39 14.05 38.27
C TYR A 946 -4.54 14.42 36.77
N PRO A 947 -5.15 15.57 36.40
CA PRO A 947 -5.48 15.90 35.00
C PRO A 947 -4.29 16.00 34.02
N TYR A 948 -3.04 15.96 34.48
CA TYR A 948 -1.82 16.02 33.65
C TYR A 948 -0.77 15.00 34.12
N LEU A 949 -1.12 13.72 34.01
CA LEU A 949 -0.35 12.57 34.52
C LEU A 949 0.59 11.99 33.46
N ILE A 950 1.85 11.79 33.83
CA ILE A 950 2.83 11.00 33.07
C ILE A 950 3.35 9.90 34.01
N GLU A 951 3.04 8.63 33.73
CA GLU A 951 3.45 7.51 34.59
C GLU A 951 4.05 6.31 33.85
N ASN A 952 5.06 5.67 34.44
CA ASN A 952 5.77 4.54 33.83
C ASN A 952 6.28 4.87 32.41
N CYS A 953 6.99 5.99 32.25
CA CYS A 953 7.42 6.50 30.95
C CYS A 953 8.94 6.59 30.82
N TYR A 954 9.50 6.07 29.72
CA TYR A 954 10.93 5.75 29.58
C TYR A 954 11.53 6.34 28.29
N ASN A 955 12.49 7.28 28.43
CA ASN A 955 13.26 7.77 27.28
C ASN A 955 14.65 7.12 27.22
N LEU A 956 14.91 6.40 26.14
CA LEU A 956 16.15 5.65 25.90
C LEU A 956 17.08 6.37 24.89
N TYR A 957 16.58 7.35 24.13
CA TYR A 957 17.39 8.15 23.20
C TYR A 957 18.15 9.29 23.91
N ALA A 958 19.40 9.51 23.52
CA ALA A 958 20.19 10.66 23.94
C ALA A 958 20.67 11.46 22.71
N GLU A 959 20.20 12.70 22.62
CA GLU A 959 20.61 13.72 21.63
C GLU A 959 22.13 13.89 21.59
N GLN A 960 22.71 13.91 20.38
CA GLN A 960 24.16 13.97 20.19
C GLN A 960 24.60 15.37 19.74
N ARG A 961 25.79 15.77 20.21
CA ARG A 961 26.34 17.10 19.93
C ARG A 961 26.46 17.45 18.43
N GLY A 962 26.68 16.45 17.56
CA GLY A 962 26.78 16.67 16.11
C GLY A 962 25.48 17.10 15.44
N GLU A 963 24.33 16.76 16.02
CA GLU A 963 23.00 17.21 15.55
C GLU A 963 22.84 18.72 15.79
N LEU A 964 23.28 19.19 16.95
CA LEU A 964 23.08 20.57 17.42
C LEU A 964 23.99 21.61 16.72
N GLU A 965 25.21 21.22 16.30
CA GLU A 965 26.19 22.16 15.71
C GLU A 965 25.80 22.69 14.31
N LYS A 966 24.83 22.06 13.64
CA LYS A 966 24.29 22.49 12.32
C LYS A 966 23.32 23.69 12.39
N SER A 967 23.27 24.42 13.51
CA SER A 967 22.16 25.32 13.82
C SER A 967 22.53 26.64 14.51
N THR A 968 21.62 27.63 14.41
CA THR A 968 21.84 29.01 14.89
C THR A 968 20.93 29.44 16.07
N GLY A 969 20.11 28.53 16.60
CA GLY A 969 19.06 28.81 17.59
C GLY A 969 19.45 28.59 19.07
N LYS A 970 18.50 28.89 19.98
CA LYS A 970 18.59 28.54 21.42
C LYS A 970 17.86 27.23 21.71
N TYR A 971 18.50 26.35 22.47
CA TYR A 971 17.97 25.02 22.81
C TYR A 971 17.51 24.89 24.26
N VAL A 972 16.40 24.19 24.46
CA VAL A 972 15.89 23.74 25.76
C VAL A 972 15.64 22.24 25.66
N THR A 973 16.41 21.42 26.39
CA THR A 973 16.38 19.96 26.23
C THR A 973 16.13 19.26 27.56
N GLY A 974 15.24 18.26 27.57
CA GLY A 974 14.73 17.68 28.82
C GLY A 974 14.53 16.17 28.76
N GLY A 975 15.00 15.45 29.78
CA GLY A 975 14.95 13.98 29.80
C GLY A 975 13.55 13.37 29.65
N ILE A 976 12.48 14.09 30.04
CA ILE A 976 11.08 13.68 29.84
C ILE A 976 10.26 14.83 29.21
N ILE A 977 10.29 16.03 29.79
CA ILE A 977 9.63 17.24 29.24
C ILE A 977 10.69 18.28 28.87
N GLY A 978 10.76 18.68 27.61
CA GLY A 978 11.72 19.68 27.11
C GLY A 978 11.49 21.06 27.70
N ARG A 979 10.27 21.59 27.55
CA ARG A 979 9.85 22.87 28.15
C ARG A 979 8.45 22.78 28.75
N SER A 980 8.21 23.51 29.84
CA SER A 980 6.86 23.90 30.27
C SER A 980 6.75 25.43 30.35
N THR A 981 5.53 25.94 30.19
CA THR A 981 5.19 27.37 30.35
C THR A 981 3.99 27.55 31.27
N ALA A 982 4.21 27.43 32.59
CA ALA A 982 3.23 27.77 33.60
C ALA A 982 2.95 29.28 33.65
N ASN A 983 1.69 29.66 33.87
CA ASN A 983 1.32 31.06 34.10
C ASN A 983 1.72 31.51 35.52
N LYS A 984 2.20 32.74 35.68
CA LYS A 984 2.84 33.23 36.93
C LYS A 984 1.91 33.31 38.14
N THR A 985 0.61 33.11 37.96
CA THR A 985 -0.44 33.24 38.99
C THR A 985 -1.15 31.93 39.33
N VAL A 986 -0.82 30.80 38.69
CA VAL A 986 -1.58 29.54 38.84
C VAL A 986 -0.62 28.36 39.09
N SER A 987 -0.86 27.62 40.15
CA SER A 987 0.00 26.53 40.68
C SER A 987 -0.42 25.14 40.20
N ASN A 988 -0.48 24.93 38.89
CA ASN A 988 -0.79 23.61 38.33
C ASN A 988 0.51 22.82 38.11
N ALA A 989 0.59 21.62 38.68
CA ALA A 989 1.75 20.74 38.59
C ALA A 989 1.51 19.60 37.59
N TYR A 990 2.60 19.06 37.04
CA TYR A 990 2.58 17.83 36.26
C TYR A 990 2.86 16.67 37.21
N TRP A 991 2.09 15.60 37.12
CA TRP A 991 2.27 14.43 37.97
C TRP A 991 3.22 13.45 37.27
N LEU A 992 4.48 13.41 37.70
CA LEU A 992 5.50 12.47 37.21
C LEU A 992 5.66 11.32 38.20
N LYS A 993 5.49 10.08 37.73
CA LYS A 993 5.52 8.85 38.55
C LYS A 993 6.24 7.74 37.79
N ASN A 994 7.31 7.16 38.36
CA ASN A 994 8.11 6.11 37.71
C ASN A 994 8.62 6.49 36.29
N CYS A 995 8.96 7.76 36.06
CA CYS A 995 9.49 8.20 34.77
C CYS A 995 11.02 8.28 34.78
N TYR A 996 11.67 7.77 33.74
CA TYR A 996 13.12 7.61 33.69
C TYR A 996 13.68 7.98 32.31
N SER A 997 14.91 8.45 32.29
CA SER A 997 15.58 8.86 31.05
C SER A 997 17.06 8.51 31.05
N VAL A 998 17.61 8.21 29.88
CA VAL A 998 19.06 8.29 29.67
C VAL A 998 19.56 9.72 29.87
N LYS A 999 20.85 9.88 30.14
CA LYS A 999 21.44 11.19 30.38
C LYS A 999 21.54 11.98 29.07
N VAL A 1000 20.62 12.90 28.83
CA VAL A 1000 20.79 13.94 27.80
C VAL A 1000 21.73 15.04 28.30
N ASP A 1001 22.63 15.53 27.44
CA ASP A 1001 23.65 16.54 27.77
C ASP A 1001 23.96 17.40 26.54
N ALA A 1002 23.36 18.60 26.48
CA ALA A 1002 23.43 19.49 25.32
C ALA A 1002 24.75 20.31 25.21
N GLY A 1003 25.84 19.84 25.84
CA GLY A 1003 27.19 20.08 25.31
C GLY A 1003 27.73 21.52 25.32
N GLY A 1004 27.19 22.43 26.13
CA GLY A 1004 27.79 23.75 26.38
C GLY A 1004 27.56 24.82 25.30
N LEU A 1005 26.54 24.68 24.45
CA LEU A 1005 26.19 25.68 23.44
C LEU A 1005 25.65 26.98 24.05
N ASN A 1006 25.90 28.12 23.38
CA ASN A 1006 25.63 29.46 23.91
C ASN A 1006 24.14 29.69 24.24
N GLY A 1007 23.82 29.83 25.53
CA GLY A 1007 22.44 30.04 25.99
C GLY A 1007 21.54 28.80 25.93
N THR A 1008 22.13 27.62 25.75
CA THR A 1008 21.43 26.33 25.78
C THR A 1008 21.25 25.82 27.21
N THR A 1009 20.13 25.17 27.47
CA THR A 1009 19.71 24.81 28.84
C THR A 1009 19.14 23.40 28.86
N SER A 1010 19.80 22.48 29.57
CA SER A 1010 19.45 21.05 29.58
C SER A 1010 19.32 20.49 30.99
N THR A 1011 18.37 19.57 31.22
CA THR A 1011 18.31 18.78 32.46
C THR A 1011 17.61 17.44 32.31
N ASN A 1012 18.09 16.44 33.05
CA ASN A 1012 17.41 15.16 33.26
C ASN A 1012 16.58 15.15 34.56
N GLU A 1013 16.85 16.08 35.48
CA GLU A 1013 16.26 16.13 36.81
C GLU A 1013 15.47 17.44 37.01
N TYR A 1014 14.22 17.34 37.46
CA TYR A 1014 13.45 18.50 37.91
C TYR A 1014 13.72 18.73 39.41
N ARG A 1015 14.60 19.68 39.74
CA ARG A 1015 14.86 20.12 41.12
C ARG A 1015 14.45 21.58 41.28
N CYS A 1016 13.88 21.91 42.44
CA CYS A 1016 13.62 23.29 42.84
C CYS A 1016 14.84 23.84 43.61
N ASP A 1017 15.30 25.04 43.25
CA ASP A 1017 16.08 25.90 44.16
C ASP A 1017 15.30 27.20 44.45
N ALA A 1018 15.61 27.82 45.60
CA ALA A 1018 14.89 28.97 46.14
C ALA A 1018 15.57 30.32 45.85
N THR A 1019 16.57 30.34 44.97
CA THR A 1019 17.56 31.43 44.83
C THR A 1019 17.58 32.15 43.49
N GLY A 1020 16.96 31.57 42.45
CA GLY A 1020 16.36 32.36 41.36
C GLY A 1020 16.96 32.17 39.97
N LEU A 1021 16.16 31.56 39.10
CA LEU A 1021 16.24 31.58 37.63
C LEU A 1021 17.54 31.04 37.00
N THR A 1022 17.54 29.75 36.69
CA THR A 1022 17.91 29.30 35.33
C THR A 1022 16.99 28.18 34.85
N SER A 1023 16.23 28.46 33.79
CA SER A 1023 15.82 27.50 32.74
C SER A 1023 15.58 26.02 33.12
N GLY A 1024 14.32 25.69 33.43
CA GLY A 1024 13.87 24.33 33.75
C GLY A 1024 12.55 24.37 34.55
N GLY A 1025 11.63 25.25 34.15
CA GLY A 1025 10.62 25.81 35.05
C GLY A 1025 9.38 24.94 35.26
N LEU A 1026 9.18 24.50 36.50
CA LEU A 1026 7.90 24.08 37.08
C LEU A 1026 7.72 24.76 38.46
N PRO A 1027 6.48 24.90 39.00
CA PRO A 1027 6.20 25.77 40.15
C PRO A 1027 6.89 25.36 41.46
N ALA A 1028 7.07 26.33 42.35
CA ALA A 1028 7.88 26.27 43.57
C ALA A 1028 7.33 25.41 44.72
N THR A 1029 6.44 24.46 44.44
CA THR A 1029 5.84 23.53 45.42
C THR A 1029 5.66 22.16 44.78
N GLN A 1030 6.35 21.13 45.31
CA GLN A 1030 6.03 19.75 44.98
C GLN A 1030 4.62 19.41 45.49
N VAL A 1031 3.75 18.93 44.60
CA VAL A 1031 2.38 18.49 44.94
C VAL A 1031 2.36 17.04 45.43
N VAL A 1032 3.35 16.23 45.05
CA VAL A 1032 3.55 14.86 45.55
C VAL A 1032 5.02 14.67 45.98
N PRO A 1033 5.30 14.18 47.20
CA PRO A 1033 6.66 13.81 47.61
C PRO A 1033 7.20 12.67 46.74
N GLY A 1034 8.38 12.86 46.15
CA GLY A 1034 9.07 11.82 45.37
C GLY A 1034 8.87 11.86 43.86
N SER A 1035 8.13 12.82 43.30
CA SER A 1035 8.10 13.05 41.85
C SER A 1035 9.45 13.57 41.35
N THR A 1036 10.32 12.64 40.97
CA THR A 1036 11.64 12.89 40.35
C THR A 1036 11.78 12.04 39.10
N VAL A 1037 12.19 12.65 37.98
CA VAL A 1037 12.79 11.88 36.88
C VAL A 1037 14.19 11.49 37.33
N ALA A 1038 14.47 10.20 37.35
CA ALA A 1038 15.78 9.68 37.70
C ALA A 1038 16.51 9.24 36.43
N THR A 1039 17.78 9.65 36.30
CA THR A 1039 18.63 9.20 35.20
C THR A 1039 18.96 7.72 35.36
N ARG A 1040 18.68 6.92 34.31
CA ARG A 1040 19.01 5.49 34.22
C ARG A 1040 19.77 5.22 32.92
N THR A 1041 20.55 4.15 32.87
CA THR A 1041 21.06 3.60 31.60
C THR A 1041 19.97 2.82 30.87
N VAL A 1042 20.09 2.63 29.56
CA VAL A 1042 19.20 1.75 28.76
C VAL A 1042 19.06 0.38 29.41
N GLU A 1043 20.17 -0.22 29.86
CA GLU A 1043 20.20 -1.53 30.52
C GLU A 1043 19.38 -1.58 31.82
N GLN A 1044 19.28 -0.45 32.53
CA GLN A 1044 18.45 -0.30 33.74
C GLN A 1044 16.98 -0.01 33.44
N MET A 1045 16.59 0.21 32.18
CA MET A 1045 15.20 0.39 31.74
C MET A 1045 14.70 -0.78 30.86
N ARG A 1046 15.60 -1.66 30.38
CA ARG A 1046 15.30 -2.81 29.52
C ARG A 1046 14.13 -3.66 30.04
N ALA A 1047 14.10 -3.96 31.34
CA ALA A 1047 13.02 -4.78 31.94
C ALA A 1047 11.68 -4.02 32.03
N ASP A 1048 11.72 -2.70 32.22
CA ASP A 1048 10.52 -1.86 32.28
C ASP A 1048 9.92 -1.68 30.87
N VAL A 1049 10.77 -1.47 29.85
CA VAL A 1049 10.39 -1.42 28.43
C VAL A 1049 9.81 -2.75 27.96
N LEU A 1050 10.43 -3.89 28.30
CA LEU A 1050 9.89 -5.21 27.95
C LEU A 1050 8.50 -5.48 28.54
N ASN A 1051 8.16 -4.90 29.70
CA ASN A 1051 6.80 -4.99 30.24
C ASN A 1051 5.80 -4.16 29.42
N ILE A 1052 6.23 -3.02 28.85
CA ILE A 1052 5.42 -2.24 27.91
C ILE A 1052 5.20 -3.01 26.61
N ASP A 1053 6.24 -3.64 26.06
CA ASP A 1053 6.13 -4.49 24.85
C ASP A 1053 5.13 -5.65 25.04
N VAL A 1054 5.16 -6.29 26.21
CA VAL A 1054 4.19 -7.33 26.59
C VAL A 1054 2.78 -6.76 26.77
N GLY A 1055 2.64 -5.52 27.25
CA GLY A 1055 1.35 -4.80 27.30
C GLY A 1055 0.79 -4.51 25.91
N ILE A 1056 1.61 -3.95 25.02
CA ILE A 1056 1.30 -3.70 23.60
C ILE A 1056 0.82 -4.99 22.92
N ALA A 1057 1.57 -6.08 23.08
CA ALA A 1057 1.20 -7.38 22.50
C ALA A 1057 -0.15 -7.90 23.02
N ARG A 1058 -0.44 -7.78 24.31
CA ARG A 1058 -1.74 -8.19 24.89
C ARG A 1058 -2.92 -7.38 24.36
N ILE A 1059 -2.73 -6.07 24.19
CA ILE A 1059 -3.74 -5.16 23.64
C ILE A 1059 -4.06 -5.56 22.19
N ARG A 1060 -3.03 -5.78 21.37
CA ARG A 1060 -3.16 -6.28 19.99
C ARG A 1060 -3.85 -7.64 19.92
N ASP A 1061 -3.45 -8.58 20.78
CA ASP A 1061 -3.95 -9.95 20.76
C ASP A 1061 -5.38 -10.07 21.34
N GLY A 1062 -6.02 -8.95 21.73
CA GLY A 1062 -7.38 -8.90 22.28
C GLY A 1062 -7.52 -9.57 23.65
N VAL A 1063 -6.42 -9.79 24.36
CA VAL A 1063 -6.38 -10.55 25.61
C VAL A 1063 -6.64 -9.60 26.78
N GLU A 1064 -7.83 -9.68 27.39
CA GLU A 1064 -8.08 -9.08 28.70
C GLU A 1064 -6.96 -9.51 29.66
N GLU A 1065 -6.30 -8.54 30.28
CA GLU A 1065 -5.20 -8.76 31.21
C GLU A 1065 -5.54 -9.84 32.26
N ALA A 1066 -4.85 -10.98 32.21
CA ALA A 1066 -5.02 -12.03 33.20
C ALA A 1066 -4.77 -11.53 34.64
N ALA A 1067 -5.59 -12.01 35.58
CA ALA A 1067 -5.55 -11.65 36.99
C ALA A 1067 -4.14 -11.75 37.61
N VAL A 1068 -3.68 -10.67 38.24
CA VAL A 1068 -2.31 -10.54 38.74
C VAL A 1068 -2.18 -11.14 40.13
N TRP A 1069 -1.09 -11.86 40.40
CA TRP A 1069 -0.76 -12.37 41.75
C TRP A 1069 0.26 -11.47 42.45
N TYR A 1070 -0.17 -10.86 43.54
CA TYR A 1070 0.65 -10.05 44.45
C TYR A 1070 1.11 -10.87 45.67
N PHE A 1071 2.29 -10.55 46.22
CA PHE A 1071 2.90 -11.30 47.33
C PHE A 1071 3.48 -10.34 48.37
N GLY A 1072 3.26 -10.57 49.67
CA GLY A 1072 3.85 -9.74 50.73
C GLY A 1072 3.28 -10.00 52.14
N SER A 1073 3.73 -9.23 53.14
CA SER A 1073 3.40 -9.46 54.56
C SER A 1073 2.13 -8.76 55.08
N GLY A 1074 1.55 -7.81 54.35
CA GLY A 1074 0.29 -7.15 54.72
C GLY A 1074 -0.56 -6.75 53.52
N ALA A 1075 -1.87 -6.56 53.74
CA ALA A 1075 -2.82 -6.13 52.70
C ALA A 1075 -2.29 -4.89 51.98
N SER A 1076 -2.14 -4.99 50.65
CA SER A 1076 -1.21 -4.14 49.92
C SER A 1076 -1.78 -2.76 49.62
N THR A 1077 -0.98 -1.71 49.84
CA THR A 1077 -1.27 -0.34 49.36
C THR A 1077 -0.81 -0.16 47.90
N VAL A 1078 -1.06 -1.14 47.04
CA VAL A 1078 -0.74 -1.07 45.61
C VAL A 1078 -1.74 -0.14 44.92
N ALA A 1079 -1.25 0.87 44.22
CA ALA A 1079 -2.06 1.97 43.68
C ALA A 1079 -2.81 1.64 42.38
N SER A 1080 -2.90 0.36 42.02
CA SER A 1080 -3.55 -0.16 40.81
C SER A 1080 -3.82 -1.65 41.00
N VAL A 1081 -5.02 -1.98 41.47
CA VAL A 1081 -5.54 -3.35 41.63
C VAL A 1081 -6.97 -3.38 41.10
N LYS A 1082 -7.36 -4.46 40.45
CA LYS A 1082 -8.66 -4.58 39.76
C LYS A 1082 -9.42 -5.83 40.17
N ALA A 1083 -10.71 -5.85 39.87
CA ALA A 1083 -11.56 -7.01 40.13
C ALA A 1083 -10.98 -8.28 39.46
N GLY A 1084 -10.84 -9.35 40.24
CA GLY A 1084 -10.25 -10.63 39.82
C GLY A 1084 -8.79 -10.84 40.24
N ASP A 1085 -8.04 -9.79 40.61
CA ASP A 1085 -6.65 -9.92 41.06
C ASP A 1085 -6.52 -10.73 42.36
N PHE A 1086 -5.35 -11.35 42.58
CA PHE A 1086 -5.06 -12.23 43.72
C PHE A 1086 -3.91 -11.70 44.59
N TYR A 1087 -4.00 -11.88 45.90
CA TYR A 1087 -2.92 -11.53 46.83
C TYR A 1087 -2.65 -12.68 47.81
N LEU A 1088 -1.40 -13.17 47.85
CA LEU A 1088 -0.93 -14.14 48.83
C LEU A 1088 -0.17 -13.45 49.95
N ASN A 1089 -0.73 -13.48 51.16
CA ASN A 1089 -0.03 -13.06 52.35
C ASN A 1089 1.03 -14.10 52.74
N THR A 1090 2.30 -13.75 52.57
CA THR A 1090 3.43 -14.70 52.70
C THR A 1090 3.78 -15.07 54.14
N GLU A 1091 3.31 -14.32 55.14
CA GLU A 1091 3.50 -14.63 56.56
C GLU A 1091 2.40 -15.57 57.11
N THR A 1092 1.15 -15.40 56.67
CA THR A 1092 0.00 -16.19 57.16
C THR A 1092 -0.43 -17.31 56.21
N GLY A 1093 0.11 -17.36 54.99
CA GLY A 1093 -0.24 -18.35 53.96
C GLY A 1093 -1.64 -18.19 53.37
N LYS A 1094 -2.31 -17.06 53.62
CA LYS A 1094 -3.69 -16.79 53.19
C LYS A 1094 -3.72 -16.11 51.82
N ALA A 1095 -4.50 -16.68 50.90
CA ALA A 1095 -4.81 -16.08 49.61
C ALA A 1095 -6.10 -15.26 49.66
N TYR A 1096 -6.09 -14.12 49.00
CA TYR A 1096 -7.18 -13.17 48.87
C TYR A 1096 -7.45 -12.91 47.38
N VAL A 1097 -8.67 -12.50 47.05
CA VAL A 1097 -9.07 -12.06 45.71
C VAL A 1097 -9.73 -10.68 45.83
N TYR A 1098 -9.40 -9.77 44.92
CA TYR A 1098 -9.96 -8.42 44.90
C TYR A 1098 -11.29 -8.43 44.13
N LEU A 1099 -12.39 -8.01 44.75
CA LEU A 1099 -13.73 -8.13 44.17
C LEU A 1099 -14.58 -6.88 44.47
N PRO A 1100 -15.55 -6.53 43.59
CA PRO A 1100 -16.58 -5.53 43.89
C PRO A 1100 -17.52 -6.05 45.00
N TYR A 1101 -17.83 -5.20 45.96
CA TYR A 1101 -18.63 -5.51 47.15
C TYR A 1101 -19.84 -4.57 47.23
N GLN A 1102 -21.01 -5.07 46.87
CA GLN A 1102 -22.24 -4.28 46.89
C GLN A 1102 -22.81 -4.11 48.31
N VAL A 1103 -23.15 -2.87 48.67
CA VAL A 1103 -23.99 -2.54 49.81
C VAL A 1103 -25.11 -1.61 49.36
N ASN A 1104 -26.35 -2.09 49.40
CA ASN A 1104 -27.58 -1.32 49.16
C ASN A 1104 -27.61 -0.51 47.85
N GLU A 1105 -27.34 -1.17 46.72
CA GLU A 1105 -27.69 -0.77 45.33
C GLU A 1105 -27.15 0.58 44.79
N VAL A 1106 -26.38 1.38 45.56
CA VAL A 1106 -26.04 2.77 45.18
C VAL A 1106 -24.53 3.09 45.20
N TYR A 1107 -23.67 2.24 45.76
CA TYR A 1107 -22.21 2.42 45.69
C TYR A 1107 -21.48 1.10 45.41
N ASP A 1108 -20.51 1.15 44.50
CA ASP A 1108 -19.58 0.06 44.23
C ASP A 1108 -18.23 0.37 44.90
N TYR A 1109 -17.84 -0.48 45.85
CA TYR A 1109 -16.55 -0.43 46.52
C TYR A 1109 -15.86 -1.77 46.31
N SER A 1110 -14.57 -1.76 45.95
CA SER A 1110 -13.80 -2.98 45.76
C SER A 1110 -12.84 -3.22 46.95
N GLU A 1111 -12.74 -4.48 47.40
CA GLU A 1111 -11.87 -4.85 48.52
C GLU A 1111 -11.24 -6.25 48.40
N TRP A 1112 -10.22 -6.51 49.22
CA TRP A 1112 -9.51 -7.79 49.30
C TRP A 1112 -10.29 -8.84 50.11
N MET A 1113 -11.11 -9.63 49.43
CA MET A 1113 -11.85 -10.74 50.05
C MET A 1113 -10.96 -11.95 50.30
N LEU A 1114 -11.00 -12.52 51.51
CA LEU A 1114 -10.28 -13.75 51.85
C LEU A 1114 -10.89 -14.95 51.09
N MET A 1115 -10.07 -15.74 50.38
CA MET A 1115 -10.53 -16.97 49.73
C MET A 1115 -10.72 -18.09 50.77
N ALA A 1116 -11.86 -18.04 51.48
CA ALA A 1116 -12.19 -18.94 52.58
C ALA A 1116 -12.91 -20.22 52.11
N GLY A 1117 -12.15 -21.19 51.59
CA GLY A 1117 -12.67 -22.50 51.22
C GLY A 1117 -11.56 -23.54 51.01
N LEU A 1118 -11.87 -24.80 51.33
CA LEU A 1118 -11.00 -25.98 51.11
C LEU A 1118 -9.62 -25.96 51.81
N SER A 1119 -9.59 -26.29 53.10
CA SER A 1119 -8.42 -26.97 53.67
C SER A 1119 -8.34 -28.41 53.13
N GLY A 1120 -7.74 -28.57 51.96
CA GLY A 1120 -7.33 -29.89 51.46
C GLY A 1120 -6.17 -30.46 52.28
N GLU A 1121 -5.97 -31.78 52.23
CA GLU A 1121 -4.71 -32.37 52.70
C GLU A 1121 -3.53 -31.89 51.84
N ARG A 1122 -2.29 -32.00 52.37
CA ARG A 1122 -1.12 -31.47 51.65
C ARG A 1122 -0.97 -32.14 50.28
N GLY A 1123 -0.80 -31.34 49.23
CA GLY A 1123 -0.34 -31.83 47.93
C GLY A 1123 1.06 -32.45 48.01
N SER A 1124 1.42 -33.21 46.98
CA SER A 1124 2.71 -33.90 46.91
C SER A 1124 3.90 -32.94 47.00
N ARG A 1125 4.92 -33.29 47.79
CA ARG A 1125 6.12 -32.49 48.04
C ARG A 1125 7.34 -33.05 47.32
N TRP A 1126 8.25 -32.15 46.95
CA TRP A 1126 9.60 -32.50 46.51
C TRP A 1126 10.59 -32.44 47.67
N TYR A 1127 11.50 -33.40 47.68
CA TYR A 1127 12.60 -33.55 48.64
C TYR A 1127 13.93 -33.66 47.87
N THR A 1128 15.05 -33.31 48.50
CA THR A 1128 16.39 -33.47 47.94
C THR A 1128 17.36 -34.04 48.97
N GLY A 1129 18.40 -34.72 48.52
CA GLY A 1129 19.46 -35.25 49.38
C GLY A 1129 20.55 -35.95 48.57
N THR A 1130 21.34 -36.83 49.20
CA THR A 1130 22.35 -37.66 48.51
C THR A 1130 22.13 -39.13 48.84
N GLY A 1131 22.18 -39.99 47.83
CA GLY A 1131 21.83 -41.41 47.93
C GLY A 1131 20.32 -41.69 48.00
N MET A 1132 19.96 -42.96 48.19
CA MET A 1132 18.55 -43.38 48.20
C MET A 1132 17.73 -42.74 49.34
N PRO A 1133 16.48 -42.31 49.07
CA PRO A 1133 15.61 -41.67 50.06
C PRO A 1133 15.15 -42.61 51.17
N SER A 1134 15.03 -42.05 52.38
CA SER A 1134 14.54 -42.78 53.57
C SER A 1134 13.03 -42.61 53.80
N LEU A 1135 12.50 -43.47 54.66
CA LEU A 1135 11.06 -43.77 54.77
C LEU A 1135 10.41 -43.06 55.99
N GLN A 1136 10.41 -41.71 55.98
CA GLN A 1136 9.71 -40.92 57.00
C GLN A 1136 8.82 -39.83 56.40
N ASN A 1137 7.53 -39.88 56.76
CA ASN A 1137 6.51 -38.84 56.53
C ASN A 1137 6.25 -38.42 55.07
N ALA A 1138 6.63 -39.26 54.10
CA ALA A 1138 6.25 -39.14 52.69
C ALA A 1138 4.79 -39.59 52.47
N LEU A 1139 4.08 -38.92 51.56
CA LEU A 1139 2.74 -39.26 51.10
C LEU A 1139 2.77 -39.77 49.65
N VAL A 1140 1.72 -40.49 49.24
CA VAL A 1140 1.59 -41.00 47.87
C VAL A 1140 1.74 -39.86 46.87
N GLY A 1141 2.67 -40.01 45.92
CA GLY A 1141 2.95 -39.03 44.89
C GLY A 1141 4.07 -38.04 45.23
N ASP A 1142 4.56 -37.97 46.46
CA ASP A 1142 5.77 -37.20 46.84
C ASP A 1142 6.97 -37.62 45.98
N MET A 1143 7.89 -36.68 45.75
CA MET A 1143 9.05 -36.80 44.85
C MET A 1143 10.35 -36.57 45.62
N TYR A 1144 11.43 -37.26 45.25
CA TYR A 1144 12.77 -37.07 45.83
C TYR A 1144 13.82 -37.04 44.72
N MET A 1145 14.80 -36.14 44.83
CA MET A 1145 15.95 -36.07 43.92
C MET A 1145 17.26 -36.34 44.65
N ASP A 1146 17.99 -37.36 44.20
CA ASP A 1146 19.38 -37.60 44.60
C ASP A 1146 20.29 -36.61 43.86
N THR A 1147 20.82 -35.65 44.59
CA THR A 1147 21.70 -34.58 44.08
C THR A 1147 23.10 -35.07 43.71
N GLN A 1148 23.45 -36.33 43.99
CA GLN A 1148 24.73 -36.94 43.60
C GLN A 1148 24.64 -37.73 42.29
N SER A 1149 23.53 -38.44 42.03
CA SER A 1149 23.34 -39.24 40.82
C SER A 1149 22.46 -38.60 39.75
N GLY A 1150 21.66 -37.60 40.12
CA GLY A 1150 20.58 -37.05 39.28
C GLY A 1150 19.30 -37.89 39.28
N ASP A 1151 19.25 -39.01 40.02
CA ASP A 1151 18.08 -39.88 40.07
C ASP A 1151 16.89 -39.20 40.76
N VAL A 1152 15.71 -39.35 40.17
CA VAL A 1152 14.44 -38.88 40.71
C VAL A 1152 13.59 -40.09 41.07
N TYR A 1153 13.03 -40.07 42.27
CA TYR A 1153 12.20 -41.11 42.85
C TYR A 1153 10.81 -40.56 43.20
N ARG A 1154 9.78 -41.41 43.14
CA ARG A 1154 8.40 -41.09 43.53
C ARG A 1154 7.90 -42.08 44.59
N TYR A 1155 7.29 -41.57 45.66
CA TYR A 1155 6.75 -42.41 46.73
C TYR A 1155 5.38 -42.97 46.34
N ASN A 1156 5.23 -44.30 46.39
CA ASN A 1156 4.00 -44.98 45.97
C ASN A 1156 3.01 -45.28 47.13
N GLY A 1157 3.36 -44.94 48.36
CA GLY A 1157 2.60 -45.29 49.58
C GLY A 1157 3.32 -46.26 50.51
N GLY A 1158 4.20 -47.12 49.98
CA GLY A 1158 5.03 -48.05 50.77
C GLY A 1158 6.53 -48.01 50.47
N ALA A 1159 6.94 -47.50 49.31
CA ALA A 1159 8.34 -47.36 48.91
C ALA A 1159 8.56 -46.16 47.97
N TRP A 1160 9.80 -45.70 47.92
CA TRP A 1160 10.30 -44.82 46.87
C TRP A 1160 10.66 -45.65 45.64
N LEU A 1161 10.00 -45.39 44.51
CA LEU A 1161 10.27 -46.04 43.23
C LEU A 1161 11.04 -45.08 42.31
N PRO A 1162 11.98 -45.56 41.46
CA PRO A 1162 12.58 -44.73 40.42
C PRO A 1162 11.50 -44.13 39.48
N ALA A 1163 11.66 -42.85 39.16
CA ALA A 1163 10.77 -42.08 38.29
C ALA A 1163 11.50 -41.43 37.10
N GLY A 1164 12.82 -41.28 37.18
CA GLY A 1164 13.67 -40.80 36.08
C GLY A 1164 15.09 -40.50 36.56
N ASN A 1165 15.93 -39.95 35.67
CA ASN A 1165 17.23 -39.37 36.00
C ASN A 1165 17.42 -38.07 35.20
N LEU A 1166 17.92 -37.01 35.84
CA LEU A 1166 18.02 -35.66 35.27
C LEU A 1166 19.38 -35.34 34.61
N SER A 1167 20.34 -36.26 34.65
CA SER A 1167 21.63 -36.13 33.97
C SER A 1167 21.61 -36.62 32.51
N GLY A 1168 20.58 -37.41 32.14
CA GLY A 1168 20.42 -37.97 30.80
C GLY A 1168 21.42 -39.10 30.46
N PRO A 1169 21.27 -39.75 29.30
CA PRO A 1169 22.33 -40.62 28.79
C PRO A 1169 23.57 -39.80 28.45
N GLN A 1170 24.75 -40.36 28.71
CA GLN A 1170 26.00 -39.81 28.15
C GLN A 1170 25.87 -39.80 26.61
N GLY A 1171 26.10 -38.64 25.99
CA GLY A 1171 26.00 -38.49 24.54
C GLY A 1171 26.92 -39.44 23.78
N GLU A 1172 26.50 -39.81 22.57
CA GLU A 1172 27.26 -40.68 21.67
C GLU A 1172 28.74 -40.25 21.58
N PRO A 1173 29.70 -41.20 21.59
CA PRO A 1173 31.10 -40.88 21.34
C PRO A 1173 31.22 -40.15 19.99
N GLY A 1174 31.71 -38.91 20.03
CA GLY A 1174 31.79 -38.05 18.85
C GLY A 1174 32.51 -38.76 17.69
N GLU A 1175 31.98 -38.60 16.48
CA GLU A 1175 32.42 -39.35 15.30
C GLU A 1175 33.94 -39.35 15.15
N GLN A 1176 34.49 -40.52 14.81
CA GLN A 1176 35.93 -40.66 14.59
C GLN A 1176 36.34 -39.74 13.43
N GLY A 1177 37.07 -38.67 13.77
CA GLY A 1177 37.46 -37.62 12.83
C GLY A 1177 38.12 -38.19 11.57
N ILE A 1178 37.81 -37.56 10.42
CA ILE A 1178 38.15 -38.02 9.08
C ILE A 1178 39.57 -38.57 8.99
N GLN A 1179 39.69 -39.81 8.53
CA GLN A 1179 40.99 -40.45 8.33
C GLN A 1179 41.75 -39.67 7.25
N GLY A 1180 42.86 -39.05 7.64
CA GLY A 1180 43.72 -38.27 6.74
C GLY A 1180 44.19 -39.08 5.53
N GLU A 1181 44.49 -38.38 4.43
CA GLU A 1181 44.78 -39.01 3.15
C GLU A 1181 45.82 -40.13 3.25
N LYS A 1182 45.50 -41.24 2.59
CA LYS A 1182 46.29 -42.46 2.61
C LYS A 1182 47.59 -42.24 1.83
N GLY A 1183 48.66 -41.91 2.57
CA GLY A 1183 50.00 -41.77 2.01
C GLY A 1183 50.46 -42.98 1.19
N ASP A 1184 51.38 -42.72 0.26
CA ASP A 1184 51.78 -43.68 -0.77
C ASP A 1184 52.20 -45.05 -0.24
N LYS A 1185 51.83 -46.08 -0.99
CA LYS A 1185 52.04 -47.47 -0.63
C LYS A 1185 53.53 -47.84 -0.70
N GLY A 1186 54.18 -47.89 0.45
CA GLY A 1186 55.50 -48.50 0.61
C GLY A 1186 55.52 -49.98 0.21
N ASP A 1187 56.70 -50.46 -0.20
CA ASP A 1187 56.90 -51.81 -0.73
C ASP A 1187 56.58 -52.94 0.28
N ALA A 1188 56.28 -54.12 -0.26
CA ALA A 1188 55.75 -55.24 0.52
C ALA A 1188 56.82 -55.94 1.38
N GLY A 1189 56.60 -55.97 2.70
CA GLY A 1189 57.30 -56.85 3.64
C GLY A 1189 56.74 -58.28 3.67
N GLU A 1190 57.53 -59.22 4.20
CA GLU A 1190 57.26 -60.67 4.11
C GLU A 1190 56.23 -61.21 5.13
N LYS A 1191 55.84 -62.47 4.92
CA LYS A 1191 54.66 -63.14 5.51
C LYS A 1191 54.97 -64.00 6.75
N GLY A 1192 54.09 -63.91 7.75
CA GLY A 1192 53.78 -64.99 8.70
C GLY A 1192 52.67 -64.59 9.68
N ALA A 1193 52.08 -65.45 10.51
CA ALA A 1193 51.84 -66.91 10.44
C ALA A 1193 51.02 -67.33 11.68
N ASP A 1194 49.78 -67.81 11.51
CA ASP A 1194 48.89 -68.54 12.46
C ASP A 1194 48.62 -67.88 13.86
N GLY A 1195 47.52 -68.08 14.63
CA GLY A 1195 46.24 -68.82 14.62
C GLY A 1195 45.55 -68.56 16.00
N ALA A 1196 44.38 -69.07 16.42
CA ALA A 1196 43.24 -69.79 15.83
C ALA A 1196 42.06 -69.83 16.87
N ASP A 1197 40.83 -70.19 16.43
CA ASP A 1197 39.64 -70.61 17.23
C ASP A 1197 38.99 -69.61 18.24
N GLY A 1198 37.67 -69.64 18.57
CA GLY A 1198 36.52 -70.41 18.04
C GLY A 1198 35.21 -70.27 18.87
N THR A 1199 34.06 -70.73 18.33
CA THR A 1199 32.70 -70.94 18.96
C THR A 1199 31.90 -69.72 19.50
N GLN A 1200 30.62 -69.46 19.14
CA GLN A 1200 29.31 -70.11 19.51
C GLN A 1200 28.93 -70.01 21.01
N SER A 1201 27.68 -69.73 21.45
CA SER A 1201 26.40 -69.25 20.84
C SER A 1201 25.50 -68.65 21.98
N ASP A 1202 24.16 -68.44 22.01
CA ASP A 1202 22.98 -68.85 21.21
C ASP A 1202 21.71 -67.97 21.53
N SER A 1203 20.50 -68.31 21.04
CA SER A 1203 19.18 -67.67 21.35
C SER A 1203 18.05 -68.73 21.44
N PRO A 1204 16.85 -68.53 22.09
CA PRO A 1204 15.65 -68.04 21.34
C PRO A 1204 14.35 -67.55 22.12
N ASN A 1205 13.37 -67.01 21.37
CA ASN A 1205 11.87 -67.19 21.46
C ASN A 1205 11.00 -66.79 22.70
N ALA A 1206 9.66 -66.56 22.61
CA ALA A 1206 8.75 -66.13 21.50
C ALA A 1206 7.25 -65.91 21.94
N GLY A 1207 6.51 -65.07 21.20
CA GLY A 1207 5.03 -65.15 20.96
C GLY A 1207 4.04 -64.48 21.95
N SER A 1208 2.75 -64.24 21.63
CA SER A 1208 2.01 -64.14 20.34
C SER A 1208 0.50 -63.79 20.53
N MET A 1209 -0.17 -63.22 19.50
CA MET A 1209 -1.66 -63.13 19.27
C MET A 1209 -2.51 -62.16 20.15
N SER A 1210 -3.73 -61.69 19.76
CA SER A 1210 -4.28 -61.11 18.49
C SER A 1210 -5.80 -60.75 18.62
N SER A 1211 -6.35 -59.95 17.68
CA SER A 1211 -7.81 -59.75 17.34
C SER A 1211 -8.69 -58.85 18.26
N SER A 1212 -9.74 -58.12 17.81
CA SER A 1212 -10.14 -57.63 16.46
C SER A 1212 -11.43 -56.72 16.46
N SER A 1213 -11.54 -55.79 15.49
CA SER A 1213 -12.80 -55.26 14.87
C SER A 1213 -13.75 -54.36 15.72
N ASP A 1214 -14.57 -53.43 15.20
CA ASP A 1214 -14.87 -52.99 13.80
C ASP A 1214 -15.44 -51.53 13.72
N ARG A 1215 -15.39 -50.92 12.52
CA ARG A 1215 -16.18 -49.77 11.97
C ARG A 1215 -15.93 -48.27 12.34
N THR A 1216 -16.13 -47.46 11.29
CA THR A 1216 -16.05 -45.99 11.08
C THR A 1216 -17.48 -45.37 10.99
N PRO A 1217 -17.77 -44.07 10.64
CA PRO A 1217 -16.92 -42.99 10.07
C PRO A 1217 -17.17 -41.51 10.50
N THR A 1218 -16.24 -40.60 10.13
CA THR A 1218 -16.49 -39.24 9.53
C THR A 1218 -15.18 -38.57 9.01
N LYS A 1219 -15.25 -37.34 8.43
CA LYS A 1219 -14.20 -36.60 7.67
C LYS A 1219 -13.43 -35.51 8.50
N GLN A 1220 -12.45 -34.87 7.84
CA GLN A 1220 -11.54 -33.76 8.24
C GLN A 1220 -10.28 -34.20 9.03
N GLY A 1221 -9.10 -33.59 8.86
CA GLY A 1221 -8.65 -32.49 7.98
C GLY A 1221 -7.11 -32.35 7.97
N ASN A 1222 -6.55 -31.41 7.21
CA ASN A 1222 -5.10 -31.12 7.15
C ASN A 1222 -4.60 -30.45 8.46
N SER A 1223 -3.31 -30.25 8.78
CA SER A 1223 -2.05 -30.29 8.01
C SER A 1223 -0.82 -30.54 8.93
N ILE A 1224 0.37 -30.70 8.34
CA ILE A 1224 1.68 -30.09 8.69
C ILE A 1224 2.82 -30.92 8.08
N LEU A 1225 3.67 -30.28 7.28
CA LEU A 1225 4.97 -30.79 6.85
C LEU A 1225 6.05 -29.81 7.34
N ALA A 1226 7.08 -30.30 8.01
CA ALA A 1226 8.17 -29.44 8.50
C ALA A 1226 9.29 -29.35 7.44
N VAL A 1227 9.63 -28.13 7.02
CA VAL A 1227 10.77 -27.87 6.12
C VAL A 1227 11.99 -27.50 6.97
N VAL A 1228 13.14 -28.12 6.69
CA VAL A 1228 14.42 -27.81 7.34
C VAL A 1228 15.25 -26.92 6.42
N ALA A 1229 15.62 -25.74 6.89
CA ALA A 1229 16.52 -24.84 6.15
C ALA A 1229 17.98 -25.32 6.25
N LEU A 1230 18.70 -25.33 5.13
CA LEU A 1230 20.12 -25.68 5.08
C LEU A 1230 20.98 -24.41 5.04
N VAL A 1231 21.97 -24.30 5.92
CA VAL A 1231 22.90 -23.16 5.98
C VAL A 1231 24.24 -23.55 5.37
N ILE A 1232 24.76 -22.73 4.45
CA ILE A 1232 26.10 -22.86 3.88
C ILE A 1232 26.92 -21.62 4.29
N GLY A 1233 28.03 -21.83 4.99
CA GLY A 1233 28.96 -20.78 5.39
C GLY A 1233 30.30 -20.92 4.68
N LEU A 1234 30.82 -19.82 4.12
CA LEU A 1234 32.16 -19.79 3.52
C LEU A 1234 33.19 -19.48 4.61
N VAL A 1235 34.23 -20.31 4.74
CA VAL A 1235 35.29 -20.13 5.74
C VAL A 1235 36.52 -19.49 5.09
N LEU A 1236 36.86 -18.27 5.52
CA LEU A 1236 38.11 -17.60 5.17
C LEU A 1236 39.10 -17.69 6.35
N LEU A 1237 40.31 -18.19 6.09
CA LEU A 1237 41.38 -18.36 7.06
C LEU A 1237 42.41 -17.24 6.93
N VAL A 1238 42.51 -16.39 7.96
CA VAL A 1238 43.56 -15.37 8.09
C VAL A 1238 44.25 -15.54 9.44
N GLY A 1239 45.21 -16.45 9.49
CA GLY A 1239 45.92 -16.82 10.72
C GLY A 1239 45.09 -17.70 11.67
N ASN A 1240 45.39 -17.65 12.97
CA ASN A 1240 44.86 -18.56 13.98
C ASN A 1240 43.45 -18.19 14.51
N VAL A 1241 42.64 -17.49 13.70
CA VAL A 1241 41.26 -17.12 14.03
C VAL A 1241 40.36 -17.51 12.86
N VAL A 1242 39.29 -18.25 13.15
CA VAL A 1242 38.29 -18.66 12.17
C VAL A 1242 37.13 -17.67 12.21
N PHE A 1243 36.83 -17.03 11.09
CA PHE A 1243 35.56 -16.31 10.90
C PHE A 1243 34.56 -17.24 10.23
N VAL A 1244 33.33 -17.24 10.74
CA VAL A 1244 32.17 -17.90 10.13
C VAL A 1244 31.13 -16.82 9.86
N ILE A 1245 30.83 -16.59 8.59
CA ILE A 1245 29.81 -15.64 8.15
C ILE A 1245 28.56 -16.43 7.76
N PHE A 1246 27.42 -16.05 8.31
CA PHE A 1246 26.12 -16.64 8.01
C PHE A 1246 25.41 -15.81 6.94
N TYR A 1247 25.13 -16.41 5.78
CA TYR A 1247 24.20 -15.85 4.79
C TYR A 1247 22.78 -16.33 5.09
N PHE A 1248 21.85 -15.39 5.26
CA PHE A 1248 20.42 -15.66 5.19
C PHE A 1248 19.92 -15.41 3.77
N VAL A 1249 19.61 -16.47 3.03
CA VAL A 1249 18.97 -16.37 1.71
C VAL A 1249 17.46 -16.35 1.90
N ASN A 1250 16.87 -15.15 1.85
CA ASN A 1250 15.42 -14.97 2.01
C ASN A 1250 14.69 -15.21 0.67
N LYS A 1251 14.40 -16.48 0.33
CA LYS A 1251 13.83 -16.83 -0.98
C LYS A 1251 12.31 -16.76 -1.01
N LYS A 1252 11.75 -15.58 -1.26
CA LYS A 1252 10.37 -15.43 -1.78
C LYS A 1252 10.35 -15.73 -3.29
N GLU A 1253 10.06 -16.98 -3.65
CA GLU A 1253 9.61 -17.33 -5.01
C GLU A 1253 8.61 -18.49 -4.95
N LYS A 1254 7.40 -18.24 -5.50
CA LYS A 1254 6.42 -19.21 -6.03
C LYS A 1254 6.10 -20.45 -5.15
N ALA A 1255 5.01 -20.33 -4.41
CA ALA A 1255 3.99 -21.37 -4.29
C ALA A 1255 2.64 -20.72 -4.61
#